data_AF-G0V543-F1
#
_entry.id   AF-G0V543-F1
#
_cell.length_a   1.000
_cell.length_b   1.000
_cell.length_c   1.000
_cell.angle_alpha   90.00
_cell.angle_beta   90.00
_cell.angle_gamma   90.00
#
_symmetry.space_group_name_H-M   'P 1'
#
loop_
_entity.id
_entity.type
_entity.pdbx_description
1 polymer ?
#
loop_
_entity_poly.entity_id
_entity_poly.type
_entity_poly.pdbx_seq_one_letter_code
_entity_poly.pdbx_strand_id
1 'polypeptide(L)'
;MFQYHLRYNHLGTAISRGFRVRLTRTLVTNDSIKLPFPKIKSQLVNSIQLRKPLDAEFKKEFRDYWKSFPDWYLSAKDPTASTIIDNIDFNTFLTFITDTCKESSTSRGLYRREMIFHCRDNLKLVQQLKDSLISSKPIFTNQLQVLHWCVDDSLRSSDVVIAADLFLLYYKLYPSEKLDKEYAAKIISALSFANPLYDHIYIIKYLELSQLFETRHESLVLTSRQTSIFTNKALSIGNSPVLSHRAMERILDSTFLLNGKLRDDQIRTAYKLISENYKINNPTGIFFTWLKIKDHYSNLEDHGRGILYMIFKSCTQNRSYRMVCKEMLSRLSPQFYCNDPLLLPSIIDYCTTIRSLNSTKTLMEDINKYTLTENYQIIWFTRRCLSSLLKMHLQFNDADGVDRTLKQINEKFGDHSQENYVALVSYFLNTEKLENIARALKLVNSIPQKNALLSYGIIINKLIDWQIAKKRIFTKNASSIINDLLSKAHSQDPQHHSSLWNVVAALYFKRLLNLEKITGDEKNTKIVNQTSANKNDSKDKNIFDVSNLVVAKYVYLNCQKSEISYMEIDVNPFSNPNPQNVKLKITKGNNSIILKNIAMVAIQQRQKDIFLWCCSELYKTGISSKGLKAHWNLTLKHQVRRNNFESNTNFDNILSTHGKRFIKYSIK
;
A
#
# COMPACT_ATOMS: atom_id res chain seq x y z
N MET A 1 -9.50 -15.75 -45.15
CA MET A 1 -9.93 -17.09 -45.60
C MET A 1 -8.89 -18.10 -45.13
N PHE A 2 -9.37 -19.17 -44.46
CA PHE A 2 -8.64 -20.32 -43.89
C PHE A 2 -7.70 -20.03 -42.69
N GLN A 3 -8.18 -20.13 -41.44
CA GLN A 3 -8.36 -21.34 -40.61
C GLN A 3 -7.08 -22.14 -40.37
N TYR A 4 -6.61 -22.13 -39.12
CA TYR A 4 -6.06 -23.33 -38.48
C TYR A 4 -6.59 -23.42 -37.04
N HIS A 5 -7.27 -24.54 -36.78
CA HIS A 5 -7.88 -24.93 -35.51
C HIS A 5 -6.86 -25.58 -34.57
N LEU A 6 -7.00 -25.20 -33.29
CA LEU A 6 -6.78 -25.95 -32.04
C LEU A 6 -6.48 -27.45 -32.14
N ARG A 7 -5.52 -27.91 -31.34
CA ARG A 7 -5.69 -29.09 -30.46
C ARG A 7 -4.96 -28.90 -29.12
N TYR A 8 -5.77 -28.78 -28.07
CA TYR A 8 -5.43 -29.11 -26.69
C TYR A 8 -5.37 -30.63 -26.54
N ASN A 9 -4.39 -31.15 -25.78
CA ASN A 9 -4.54 -32.28 -24.86
C ASN A 9 -3.21 -32.55 -24.14
N HIS A 10 -3.15 -32.21 -22.84
CA HIS A 10 -2.78 -33.11 -21.75
C HIS A 10 -2.61 -32.32 -20.45
N LEU A 11 -3.65 -32.40 -19.62
CA LEU A 11 -3.59 -32.15 -18.18
C LEU A 11 -3.47 -33.53 -17.52
N GLY A 12 -2.47 -33.74 -16.67
CA GLY A 12 -2.33 -34.96 -15.89
C GLY A 12 -1.24 -34.84 -14.85
N THR A 13 -1.65 -34.86 -13.58
CA THR A 13 -0.85 -35.20 -12.38
C THR A 13 0.31 -34.28 -11.98
N ALA A 14 0.05 -33.34 -11.05
CA ALA A 14 0.96 -33.00 -9.93
C ALA A 14 0.30 -32.00 -8.95
N ILE A 15 -0.79 -32.41 -8.28
CA ILE A 15 -1.29 -31.74 -7.06
C ILE A 15 -0.90 -32.64 -5.89
N SER A 16 0.28 -32.42 -5.31
CA SER A 16 0.56 -32.56 -3.88
C SER A 16 2.06 -32.34 -3.64
N ARG A 17 2.40 -31.22 -3.00
CA ARG A 17 3.51 -31.06 -2.04
C ARG A 17 3.58 -29.59 -1.62
N GLY A 18 3.58 -29.37 -0.31
CA GLY A 18 3.30 -28.09 0.33
C GLY A 18 4.28 -26.97 -0.04
N PHE A 19 3.73 -25.84 -0.47
CA PHE A 19 4.48 -24.60 -0.64
C PHE A 19 4.59 -23.85 0.69
N ARG A 20 5.78 -23.90 1.32
CA ARG A 20 6.22 -22.93 2.32
C ARG A 20 6.63 -21.64 1.60
N VAL A 21 5.77 -20.65 1.61
CA VAL A 21 6.07 -19.31 1.05
C VAL A 21 7.00 -18.56 2.02
N ARG A 22 8.28 -18.40 1.64
CA ARG A 22 9.17 -17.34 2.16
C ARG A 22 8.83 -16.06 1.38
N LEU A 23 8.25 -15.09 2.08
CA LEU A 23 8.03 -13.73 1.60
C LEU A 23 9.34 -12.94 1.65
N THR A 24 10.12 -12.95 0.56
CA THR A 24 11.08 -11.88 0.25
C THR A 24 11.38 -11.87 -1.25
N ARG A 25 11.39 -10.67 -1.84
CA ARG A 25 11.73 -10.31 -3.24
C ARG A 25 10.66 -10.58 -4.31
N THR A 26 9.84 -9.57 -4.55
CA THR A 26 9.29 -9.27 -5.89
C THR A 26 9.81 -7.91 -6.35
N LEU A 27 11.00 -7.93 -6.95
CA LEU A 27 11.36 -6.99 -8.01
C LEU A 27 11.35 -7.81 -9.30
N VAL A 28 10.62 -7.32 -10.29
CA VAL A 28 10.48 -7.89 -11.63
C VAL A 28 11.87 -8.18 -12.19
N THR A 29 12.15 -9.45 -12.47
CA THR A 29 13.24 -9.84 -13.37
C THR A 29 12.65 -10.77 -14.41
N ASN A 30 12.77 -10.40 -15.68
CA ASN A 30 12.45 -11.25 -16.82
C ASN A 30 13.00 -12.66 -16.60
N ASP A 31 12.14 -13.66 -16.77
CA ASP A 31 12.50 -15.07 -16.74
C ASP A 31 13.40 -15.37 -17.94
N SER A 32 14.70 -15.21 -17.74
CA SER A 32 15.73 -15.90 -18.51
C SER A 32 16.19 -17.09 -17.67
N ILE A 33 16.32 -18.24 -18.32
CA ILE A 33 16.70 -19.53 -17.73
C ILE A 33 17.94 -19.33 -16.85
N LYS A 34 17.79 -19.44 -15.53
CA LYS A 34 18.91 -19.27 -14.58
C LYS A 34 19.85 -20.48 -14.70
N LEU A 35 21.07 -20.26 -15.18
CA LEU A 35 22.14 -21.26 -15.12
C LEU A 35 22.41 -21.66 -13.66
N PRO A 36 22.67 -22.95 -13.37
CA PRO A 36 23.03 -23.39 -12.03
C PRO A 36 24.36 -22.73 -11.60
N PHE A 37 24.44 -22.30 -10.34
CA PHE A 37 25.54 -21.49 -9.80
C PHE A 37 26.97 -22.00 -10.13
N PRO A 38 27.27 -23.31 -10.06
CA PRO A 38 28.59 -23.83 -10.44
C PRO A 38 28.98 -23.54 -11.89
N LYS A 39 28.01 -23.54 -12.83
CA LYS A 39 28.26 -23.20 -14.24
C LYS A 39 28.65 -21.73 -14.40
N ILE A 40 27.96 -20.83 -13.71
CA ILE A 40 28.27 -19.38 -13.72
C ILE A 40 29.69 -19.14 -13.23
N LYS A 41 30.10 -19.78 -12.12
CA LYS A 41 31.46 -19.67 -11.59
C LYS A 41 32.51 -20.16 -12.60
N SER A 42 32.31 -21.34 -13.20
CA SER A 42 33.25 -21.90 -14.20
C SER A 42 33.38 -21.02 -15.45
N GLN A 43 32.28 -20.41 -15.90
CA GLN A 43 32.28 -19.49 -17.03
C GLN A 43 33.06 -18.21 -16.74
N LEU A 44 32.87 -17.61 -15.56
CA LEU A 44 33.63 -16.44 -15.14
C LEU A 44 35.13 -16.73 -15.03
N VAL A 45 35.49 -17.85 -14.42
CA VAL A 45 36.88 -18.29 -14.30
C VAL A 45 37.53 -18.43 -15.68
N ASN A 46 36.88 -19.15 -16.60
CA ASN A 46 37.38 -19.32 -17.96
C ASN A 46 37.46 -17.98 -18.72
N SER A 47 36.48 -17.10 -18.57
CA SER A 47 36.46 -15.79 -19.23
C SER A 47 37.59 -14.86 -18.74
N ILE A 48 37.93 -14.91 -17.45
CA ILE A 48 39.08 -14.18 -16.88
C ILE A 48 40.40 -14.77 -17.41
N GLN A 49 40.53 -16.11 -17.41
CA GLN A 49 41.72 -16.79 -17.93
C GLN A 49 41.98 -16.51 -19.42
N LEU A 50 40.90 -16.46 -20.22
CA LEU A 50 40.95 -16.12 -21.64
C LEU A 50 41.07 -14.61 -21.92
N ARG A 51 41.19 -13.77 -20.88
CA ARG A 51 41.31 -12.30 -20.97
C ARG A 51 40.25 -11.65 -21.86
N LYS A 52 39.00 -12.12 -21.74
CA LYS A 52 37.89 -11.54 -22.52
C LYS A 52 37.64 -10.08 -22.13
N PRO A 53 37.28 -9.20 -23.09
CA PRO A 53 36.94 -7.82 -22.79
C PRO A 53 35.69 -7.73 -21.90
N LEU A 54 35.66 -6.72 -21.03
CA LEU A 54 34.60 -6.55 -20.03
C LEU A 54 33.33 -5.89 -20.59
N ASP A 55 32.66 -6.59 -21.50
CA ASP A 55 31.43 -6.14 -22.15
C ASP A 55 30.19 -6.21 -21.22
N ALA A 56 29.02 -5.85 -21.77
CA ALA A 56 27.77 -5.82 -21.00
C ALA A 56 27.30 -7.21 -20.53
N GLU A 57 27.60 -8.26 -21.31
CA GLU A 57 27.21 -9.64 -20.99
C GLU A 57 28.10 -10.19 -19.88
N PHE A 58 29.41 -10.00 -19.98
CA PHE A 58 30.36 -10.40 -18.94
C PHE A 58 30.12 -9.65 -17.63
N LYS A 59 29.79 -8.35 -17.68
CA LYS A 59 29.35 -7.58 -16.50
C LYS A 59 28.07 -8.13 -15.87
N LYS A 60 27.15 -8.70 -16.67
CA LYS A 60 25.92 -9.34 -16.18
C LYS A 60 26.24 -10.67 -15.48
N GLU A 61 27.15 -11.48 -16.02
CA GLU A 61 27.61 -12.72 -15.37
C GLU A 61 28.20 -12.45 -13.99
N PHE A 62 29.06 -11.44 -13.84
CA PHE A 62 29.59 -11.02 -12.53
C PHE A 62 28.49 -10.63 -11.55
N ARG A 63 27.46 -9.91 -12.04
CA ARG A 63 26.32 -9.50 -11.21
C ARG A 63 25.52 -10.70 -10.73
N ASP A 64 25.26 -11.66 -11.61
CA ASP A 64 24.50 -12.86 -11.29
C ASP A 64 25.28 -13.77 -10.33
N TYR A 65 26.61 -13.90 -10.52
CA TYR A 65 27.50 -14.59 -9.58
C TYR A 65 27.45 -13.97 -8.18
N TRP A 66 27.70 -12.68 -8.05
CA TRP A 66 27.74 -12.02 -6.73
C TRP A 66 26.37 -11.92 -6.05
N LYS A 67 25.27 -12.00 -6.82
CA LYS A 67 23.92 -12.06 -6.26
C LYS A 67 23.60 -13.39 -5.61
N SER A 68 24.18 -14.48 -6.12
CA SER A 68 23.90 -15.85 -5.68
C SER A 68 24.97 -16.42 -4.73
N PHE A 69 26.22 -16.02 -4.88
CA PHE A 69 27.35 -16.58 -4.15
C PHE A 69 27.25 -16.44 -2.63
N PRO A 70 26.90 -15.28 -2.03
CA PRO A 70 26.89 -15.15 -0.57
C PRO A 70 25.89 -16.10 0.12
N ASP A 71 24.72 -16.33 -0.50
CA ASP A 71 23.74 -17.28 0.04
C ASP A 71 24.22 -18.73 -0.12
N TRP A 72 24.86 -19.04 -1.25
CA TRP A 72 25.48 -20.34 -1.50
C TRP A 72 26.60 -20.63 -0.49
N TYR A 73 27.56 -19.70 -0.33
CA TYR A 73 28.71 -19.77 0.59
C TYR A 73 28.26 -20.04 2.03
N LEU A 74 27.24 -19.33 2.52
CA LEU A 74 26.72 -19.53 3.88
C LEU A 74 25.89 -20.81 4.05
N SER A 75 25.29 -21.34 2.97
CA SER A 75 24.47 -22.56 3.00
C SER A 75 25.29 -23.83 2.82
N ALA A 76 26.43 -23.73 2.13
CA ALA A 76 27.32 -24.82 1.87
C ALA A 76 28.09 -25.14 3.16
N LYS A 77 27.68 -26.19 3.87
CA LYS A 77 28.56 -26.89 4.82
C LYS A 77 29.64 -27.69 4.07
N ASP A 78 30.14 -27.14 2.96
CA ASP A 78 30.97 -27.83 1.99
C ASP A 78 32.36 -27.21 2.02
N PRO A 79 33.42 -27.98 2.29
CA PRO A 79 34.81 -27.50 2.31
C PRO A 79 35.31 -27.02 0.92
N THR A 80 34.50 -27.14 -0.14
CA THR A 80 34.81 -26.69 -1.50
C THR A 80 34.31 -25.27 -1.83
N ALA A 81 33.80 -24.52 -0.84
CA ALA A 81 33.28 -23.16 -1.02
C ALA A 81 34.40 -22.13 -1.33
N SER A 82 34.93 -22.20 -2.54
CA SER A 82 36.00 -21.33 -3.03
C SER A 82 35.45 -20.18 -3.86
N THR A 83 36.14 -19.05 -3.81
CA THR A 83 35.84 -17.81 -4.53
C THR A 83 36.46 -17.81 -5.94
N ILE A 84 36.42 -16.69 -6.68
CA ILE A 84 37.03 -16.65 -8.02
C ILE A 84 38.56 -16.69 -7.90
N ILE A 85 39.14 -15.96 -6.93
CA ILE A 85 40.60 -15.88 -6.77
C ILE A 85 41.22 -17.23 -6.40
N ASP A 86 40.47 -18.12 -5.74
CA ASP A 86 40.92 -19.46 -5.37
C ASP A 86 40.99 -20.44 -6.56
N ASN A 87 40.37 -20.10 -7.69
CA ASN A 87 40.26 -20.99 -8.86
C ASN A 87 41.03 -20.47 -10.09
N ILE A 88 41.81 -19.40 -9.92
CA ILE A 88 42.62 -18.78 -10.97
C ILE A 88 44.02 -18.55 -10.38
N ASP A 89 45.05 -18.70 -11.22
CA ASP A 89 46.39 -18.27 -10.85
C ASP A 89 46.41 -16.78 -10.43
N PHE A 90 47.08 -16.48 -9.33
CA PHE A 90 47.05 -15.15 -8.71
C PHE A 90 47.58 -14.05 -9.65
N ASN A 91 48.61 -14.33 -10.45
CA ASN A 91 49.17 -13.36 -11.40
C ASN A 91 48.20 -13.10 -12.57
N THR A 92 47.51 -14.13 -13.03
CA THR A 92 46.46 -14.04 -14.04
C THR A 92 45.29 -13.19 -13.54
N PHE A 93 44.85 -13.41 -12.30
CA PHE A 93 43.83 -12.59 -11.65
C PHE A 93 44.30 -11.13 -11.51
N LEU A 94 45.51 -10.90 -11.02
CA LEU A 94 46.08 -9.57 -10.85
C LEU A 94 46.15 -8.80 -12.18
N THR A 95 46.65 -9.43 -13.23
CA THR A 95 46.77 -8.81 -14.56
C THR A 95 45.41 -8.37 -15.07
N PHE A 96 44.39 -9.24 -14.94
CA PHE A 96 43.02 -8.88 -15.29
C PHE A 96 42.50 -7.68 -14.50
N ILE A 97 42.74 -7.63 -13.18
CA ILE A 97 42.32 -6.50 -12.36
C ILE A 97 43.08 -5.23 -12.77
N THR A 98 44.41 -5.25 -12.90
CA THR A 98 45.20 -4.07 -13.25
C THR A 98 44.82 -3.49 -14.60
N ASP A 99 44.48 -4.35 -15.56
CA ASP A 99 44.10 -3.94 -16.92
C ASP A 99 42.70 -3.28 -16.95
N THR A 100 41.81 -3.65 -16.02
CA THR A 100 40.38 -3.27 -16.09
C THR A 100 39.90 -2.36 -14.96
N CYS A 101 40.65 -2.21 -13.87
CA CYS A 101 40.21 -1.53 -12.65
C CYS A 101 40.06 -0.01 -12.82
N LYS A 102 40.79 0.62 -13.76
CA LYS A 102 40.68 2.06 -14.03
C LYS A 102 39.31 2.41 -14.62
N GLU A 103 38.82 1.59 -15.53
CA GLU A 103 37.63 1.90 -16.35
C GLU A 103 36.35 1.21 -15.85
N SER A 104 36.44 0.16 -15.03
CA SER A 104 35.29 -0.64 -14.65
C SER A 104 35.08 -0.78 -13.14
N SER A 105 33.93 -0.31 -12.66
CA SER A 105 33.45 -0.55 -11.29
C SER A 105 33.18 -2.02 -10.99
N THR A 106 32.92 -2.85 -12.01
CA THR A 106 32.76 -4.30 -11.85
C THR A 106 34.07 -4.96 -11.45
N SER A 107 35.19 -4.59 -12.10
CA SER A 107 36.52 -5.08 -11.77
C SER A 107 36.95 -4.59 -10.39
N ARG A 108 36.70 -3.32 -10.07
CA ARG A 108 36.96 -2.79 -8.72
C ARG A 108 36.13 -3.49 -7.65
N GLY A 109 34.86 -3.75 -7.95
CA GLY A 109 33.97 -4.51 -7.08
C GLY A 109 34.34 -6.00 -6.94
N LEU A 110 35.10 -6.58 -7.88
CA LEU A 110 35.56 -7.96 -7.83
C LEU A 110 36.64 -8.11 -6.75
N TYR A 111 37.77 -7.42 -6.88
CA TYR A 111 38.86 -7.57 -5.91
C TYR A 111 38.44 -7.18 -4.49
N ARG A 112 37.62 -6.14 -4.32
CA ARG A 112 37.13 -5.73 -3.00
C ARG A 112 36.26 -6.81 -2.34
N ARG A 113 35.41 -7.50 -3.10
CA ARG A 113 34.60 -8.60 -2.58
C ARG A 113 35.47 -9.80 -2.21
N GLU A 114 36.44 -10.13 -3.05
CA GLU A 114 37.44 -11.17 -2.78
C GLU A 114 38.18 -10.88 -1.46
N MET A 115 38.63 -9.64 -1.24
CA MET A 115 39.25 -9.24 0.03
C MET A 115 38.33 -9.45 1.24
N ILE A 116 37.03 -9.15 1.13
CA ILE A 116 36.06 -9.36 2.23
C ILE A 116 35.82 -10.85 2.52
N PHE A 117 35.78 -11.71 1.49
CA PHE A 117 35.63 -13.15 1.71
C PHE A 117 36.87 -13.77 2.38
N HIS A 118 38.06 -13.23 2.09
CA HIS A 118 39.33 -13.75 2.63
C HIS A 118 39.84 -13.02 3.89
N CYS A 119 39.15 -11.99 4.38
CA CYS A 119 39.67 -11.11 5.43
C CYS A 119 39.82 -11.78 6.80
N ARG A 120 39.13 -12.90 7.05
CA ARG A 120 39.25 -13.67 8.30
C ARG A 120 40.28 -14.79 8.20
N ASP A 121 40.24 -15.53 7.09
CA ASP A 121 40.96 -16.80 6.96
C ASP A 121 42.33 -16.64 6.28
N ASN A 122 42.53 -15.59 5.47
CA ASN A 122 43.77 -15.40 4.71
C ASN A 122 44.16 -13.92 4.54
N LEU A 123 44.50 -13.25 5.65
CA LEU A 123 44.98 -11.87 5.64
C LEU A 123 46.25 -11.65 4.80
N LYS A 124 47.10 -12.68 4.65
CA LYS A 124 48.31 -12.61 3.81
C LYS A 124 47.97 -12.40 2.34
N LEU A 125 47.02 -13.18 1.80
CA LEU A 125 46.52 -13.01 0.44
C LEU A 125 45.91 -11.63 0.24
N VAL A 126 45.10 -11.16 1.20
CA VAL A 126 44.47 -9.83 1.16
C VAL A 126 45.52 -8.72 1.13
N GLN A 127 46.57 -8.85 1.94
CA GLN A 127 47.68 -7.91 1.95
C GLN A 127 48.45 -7.92 0.62
N GLN A 128 48.76 -9.09 0.08
CA GLN A 128 49.41 -9.24 -1.24
C GLN A 128 48.59 -8.59 -2.35
N LEU A 129 47.27 -8.81 -2.36
CA LEU A 129 46.37 -8.21 -3.34
C LEU A 129 46.35 -6.68 -3.22
N LYS A 130 46.29 -6.15 -2.01
CA LYS A 130 46.34 -4.70 -1.74
C LYS A 130 47.65 -4.08 -2.24
N ASP A 131 48.77 -4.67 -1.86
CA ASP A 131 50.11 -4.14 -2.16
C ASP A 131 50.42 -4.19 -3.67
N SER A 132 49.85 -5.18 -4.38
CA SER A 132 49.97 -5.29 -5.85
C SER A 132 49.15 -4.25 -6.61
N LEU A 133 48.09 -3.70 -5.99
CA LEU A 133 47.17 -2.75 -6.65
C LEU A 133 47.44 -1.29 -6.28
N ILE A 134 47.82 -1.00 -5.03
CA ILE A 134 48.05 0.36 -4.54
C ILE A 134 49.23 0.39 -3.57
N SER A 135 50.23 1.22 -3.86
CA SER A 135 51.40 1.48 -3.00
C SER A 135 50.99 2.27 -1.73
N SER A 136 50.46 1.61 -0.70
CA SER A 136 50.02 2.27 0.56
C SER A 136 50.21 1.43 1.83
N LYS A 137 50.37 2.14 2.97
CA LYS A 137 51.08 1.70 4.19
C LYS A 137 50.31 1.04 5.36
N PRO A 138 48.97 0.89 5.46
CA PRO A 138 48.46 0.06 6.55
C PRO A 138 48.69 -1.42 6.19
N ILE A 139 49.46 -2.11 7.01
CA ILE A 139 49.43 -3.57 7.08
C ILE A 139 48.14 -3.94 7.79
N PHE A 140 47.34 -4.82 7.18
CA PHE A 140 46.10 -5.28 7.82
C PHE A 140 46.41 -6.21 8.98
N THR A 141 46.07 -5.79 10.20
CA THR A 141 46.20 -6.62 11.40
C THR A 141 44.91 -7.34 11.77
N ASN A 142 43.78 -6.92 11.22
CA ASN A 142 42.48 -7.55 11.44
C ASN A 142 41.51 -7.36 10.26
N GLN A 143 40.45 -8.17 10.24
CA GLN A 143 39.40 -8.15 9.23
C GLN A 143 38.63 -6.82 9.13
N LEU A 144 38.55 -6.04 10.23
CA LEU A 144 37.83 -4.75 10.25
C LEU A 144 38.60 -3.68 9.45
N GLN A 145 39.93 -3.66 9.54
CA GLN A 145 40.77 -2.78 8.74
C GLN A 145 40.65 -3.06 7.24
N VAL A 146 40.45 -4.33 6.87
CA VAL A 146 40.18 -4.71 5.47
C VAL A 146 38.86 -4.11 4.99
N LEU A 147 37.81 -4.21 5.81
CA LEU A 147 36.53 -3.56 5.51
C LEU A 147 36.69 -2.05 5.33
N HIS A 148 37.33 -1.38 6.29
CA HIS A 148 37.59 0.05 6.27
C HIS A 148 38.26 0.48 4.97
N TRP A 149 39.34 -0.19 4.60
CA TRP A 149 40.07 0.08 3.37
C TRP A 149 39.20 -0.14 2.13
N CYS A 150 38.45 -1.24 2.06
CA CYS A 150 37.57 -1.52 0.92
C CYS A 150 36.46 -0.47 0.75
N VAL A 151 35.92 0.04 1.86
CA VAL A 151 34.91 1.11 1.86
C VAL A 151 35.54 2.43 1.42
N ASP A 152 36.66 2.83 2.02
CA ASP A 152 37.34 4.09 1.68
C ASP A 152 37.80 4.10 0.21
N ASP A 153 38.33 2.99 -0.29
CA ASP A 153 38.74 2.85 -1.68
C ASP A 153 37.54 2.93 -2.64
N SER A 154 36.39 2.35 -2.26
CA SER A 154 35.15 2.49 -3.02
C SER A 154 34.63 3.93 -3.06
N LEU A 155 34.69 4.64 -1.93
CA LEU A 155 34.28 6.03 -1.86
C LEU A 155 35.23 6.95 -2.65
N ARG A 156 36.54 6.71 -2.59
CA ARG A 156 37.56 7.46 -3.35
C ARG A 156 37.36 7.33 -4.86
N SER A 157 36.93 6.16 -5.32
CA SER A 157 36.64 5.87 -6.73
C SER A 157 35.19 6.19 -7.15
N SER A 158 34.42 6.88 -6.29
CA SER A 158 33.00 7.23 -6.51
C SER A 158 32.04 6.03 -6.70
N ASP A 159 32.45 4.82 -6.32
CA ASP A 159 31.63 3.60 -6.37
C ASP A 159 30.74 3.48 -5.11
N VAL A 160 29.91 4.50 -4.84
CA VAL A 160 29.13 4.63 -3.58
C VAL A 160 28.25 3.42 -3.29
N VAL A 161 27.62 2.83 -4.31
CA VAL A 161 26.76 1.64 -4.17
C VAL A 161 27.58 0.42 -3.74
N ILE A 162 28.81 0.28 -4.27
CA ILE A 162 29.71 -0.82 -3.94
C ILE A 162 30.18 -0.68 -2.49
N ALA A 163 30.47 0.54 -2.02
CA ALA A 163 30.82 0.79 -0.63
C ALA A 163 29.73 0.28 0.34
N ALA A 164 28.46 0.59 0.06
CA ALA A 164 27.32 0.09 0.84
C ALA A 164 27.17 -1.43 0.75
N ASP A 165 27.33 -2.01 -0.45
CA ASP A 165 27.26 -3.47 -0.65
C ASP A 165 28.33 -4.23 0.12
N LEU A 166 29.56 -3.72 0.15
CA LEU A 166 30.69 -4.34 0.87
C LEU A 166 30.45 -4.32 2.38
N PHE A 167 29.95 -3.19 2.92
CA PHE A 167 29.58 -3.08 4.33
C PHE A 167 28.47 -4.06 4.70
N LEU A 168 27.41 -4.14 3.89
CA LEU A 168 26.32 -5.10 4.09
C LEU A 168 26.80 -6.56 3.97
N LEU A 169 27.69 -6.85 3.01
CA LEU A 169 28.27 -8.17 2.81
C LEU A 169 29.10 -8.60 4.02
N TYR A 170 29.99 -7.74 4.52
CA TYR A 170 30.83 -8.04 5.69
C TYR A 170 29.99 -8.46 6.90
N TYR A 171 28.96 -7.69 7.26
CA TYR A 171 28.10 -8.03 8.42
C TYR A 171 27.14 -9.20 8.16
N LYS A 172 26.94 -9.57 6.89
CA LYS A 172 26.24 -10.81 6.52
C LYS A 172 27.14 -12.04 6.72
N LEU A 173 28.42 -11.94 6.36
CA LEU A 173 29.42 -13.02 6.51
C LEU A 173 29.88 -13.19 7.96
N TYR A 174 29.94 -12.09 8.72
CA TYR A 174 30.40 -12.09 10.10
C TYR A 174 29.31 -11.59 11.06
N PRO A 175 28.29 -12.40 11.36
CA PRO A 175 27.18 -11.90 12.15
C PRO A 175 27.51 -11.62 13.62
N SER A 176 28.63 -12.05 14.18
CA SER A 176 28.98 -11.75 15.58
C SER A 176 29.62 -10.37 15.76
N GLU A 177 30.07 -9.73 14.68
CA GLU A 177 30.83 -8.50 14.73
C GLU A 177 29.96 -7.28 15.10
N LYS A 178 30.54 -6.36 15.87
CA LYS A 178 29.89 -5.10 16.26
C LYS A 178 29.77 -4.17 15.05
N LEU A 179 28.62 -3.50 14.92
CA LEU A 179 28.39 -2.54 13.85
C LEU A 179 29.29 -1.31 13.98
N ASP A 180 30.00 -0.98 12.90
CA ASP A 180 30.81 0.22 12.80
C ASP A 180 29.93 1.41 12.40
N LYS A 181 29.61 2.23 13.39
CA LYS A 181 28.74 3.40 13.22
C LYS A 181 29.41 4.53 12.44
N GLU A 182 30.74 4.66 12.54
CA GLU A 182 31.48 5.73 11.87
C GLU A 182 31.48 5.49 10.35
N TYR A 183 31.80 4.26 9.94
CA TYR A 183 31.78 3.90 8.51
C TYR A 183 30.37 3.87 7.94
N ALA A 184 29.36 3.44 8.72
CA ALA A 184 27.97 3.58 8.31
C ALA A 184 27.61 5.05 8.05
N ALA A 185 28.01 5.98 8.93
CA ALA A 185 27.77 7.41 8.75
C ALA A 185 28.50 7.99 7.52
N LYS A 186 29.74 7.55 7.23
CA LYS A 186 30.48 7.90 6.02
C LYS A 186 29.73 7.46 4.75
N ILE A 187 29.29 6.19 4.71
CA ILE A 187 28.52 5.64 3.58
C ILE A 187 27.20 6.39 3.38
N ILE A 188 26.47 6.67 4.46
CA ILE A 188 25.21 7.43 4.41
C ILE A 188 25.42 8.85 3.89
N SER A 189 26.51 9.49 4.29
CA SER A 189 26.88 10.82 3.78
C SER A 189 27.11 10.76 2.27
N ALA A 190 27.79 9.74 1.76
CA ALA A 190 27.96 9.55 0.32
C ALA A 190 26.64 9.25 -0.41
N LEU A 191 25.77 8.39 0.15
CA LEU A 191 24.44 8.10 -0.39
C LEU A 191 23.50 9.32 -0.39
N SER A 192 23.75 10.29 0.51
CA SER A 192 23.00 11.54 0.57
C SER A 192 23.39 12.53 -0.54
N PHE A 193 24.38 12.26 -1.38
CA PHE A 193 24.69 13.11 -2.52
C PHE A 193 23.56 13.08 -3.57
N ALA A 194 23.03 14.25 -3.96
CA ALA A 194 21.92 14.33 -4.90
C ALA A 194 22.34 13.90 -6.32
N ASN A 195 21.75 12.83 -6.83
CA ASN A 195 22.00 12.36 -8.20
C ASN A 195 20.71 11.71 -8.74
N PRO A 196 19.85 12.46 -9.46
CA PRO A 196 18.52 12.01 -9.87
C PRO A 196 18.50 10.65 -10.58
N LEU A 197 19.54 10.32 -11.35
CA LEU A 197 19.65 9.05 -12.07
C LEU A 197 19.81 7.85 -11.11
N TYR A 198 20.50 8.05 -9.98
CA TYR A 198 20.86 7.00 -9.03
C TYR A 198 20.09 7.07 -7.71
N ASP A 199 19.26 8.09 -7.50
CA ASP A 199 18.48 8.31 -6.26
C ASP A 199 17.68 7.07 -5.85
N HIS A 200 17.09 6.35 -6.81
CA HIS A 200 16.35 5.12 -6.55
C HIS A 200 17.25 4.01 -5.94
N ILE A 201 18.47 3.84 -6.44
CA ILE A 201 19.43 2.85 -5.92
C ILE A 201 19.93 3.30 -4.56
N TYR A 202 20.21 4.59 -4.38
CA TYR A 202 20.73 5.12 -3.12
C TYR A 202 19.72 4.95 -1.99
N ILE A 203 18.43 5.13 -2.27
CA ILE A 203 17.37 4.86 -1.29
C ILE A 203 17.27 3.37 -0.96
N ILE A 204 17.39 2.48 -1.93
CA ILE A 204 17.41 1.03 -1.67
C ILE A 204 18.57 0.68 -0.72
N LYS A 205 19.77 1.21 -0.97
CA LYS A 205 20.94 0.97 -0.11
C LYS A 205 20.80 1.57 1.28
N TYR A 206 20.25 2.77 1.39
CA TYR A 206 19.91 3.36 2.69
C TYR A 206 18.92 2.46 3.48
N LEU A 207 17.89 1.93 2.83
CA LEU A 207 16.92 1.04 3.46
C LEU A 207 17.56 -0.30 3.90
N GLU A 208 18.42 -0.89 3.07
CA GLU A 208 19.17 -2.11 3.41
C GLU A 208 20.09 -1.90 4.62
N LEU A 209 20.85 -0.79 4.65
CA LEU A 209 21.68 -0.41 5.81
C LEU A 209 20.82 -0.19 7.06
N SER A 210 19.72 0.53 6.92
CA SER A 210 18.83 0.78 8.05
C SER A 210 18.21 -0.51 8.59
N GLN A 211 17.92 -1.49 7.72
CA GLN A 211 17.42 -2.81 8.12
C GLN A 211 18.48 -3.60 8.87
N LEU A 212 19.75 -3.55 8.44
CA LEU A 212 20.86 -4.20 9.16
C LEU A 212 20.94 -3.71 10.60
N PHE A 213 20.96 -2.39 10.82
CA PHE A 213 21.00 -1.80 12.17
C PHE A 213 19.80 -2.24 13.02
N GLU A 214 18.60 -2.26 12.46
CA GLU A 214 17.39 -2.69 13.16
C GLU A 214 17.44 -4.17 13.57
N THR A 215 17.91 -5.06 12.68
CA THR A 215 18.07 -6.48 13.02
C THR A 215 19.10 -6.72 14.13
N ARG A 216 19.96 -5.74 14.40
CA ARG A 216 20.93 -5.73 15.50
C ARG A 216 20.45 -4.99 16.74
N HIS A 217 19.21 -4.49 16.73
CA HIS A 217 18.68 -3.62 17.79
C HIS A 217 19.54 -2.36 18.03
N GLU A 218 20.24 -1.89 17.00
CA GLU A 218 21.01 -0.65 17.03
C GLU A 218 20.30 0.45 16.23
N SER A 219 20.49 1.72 16.63
CA SER A 219 19.92 2.86 15.94
C SER A 219 20.91 3.47 14.94
N LEU A 220 20.39 3.76 13.75
CA LEU A 220 21.09 4.52 12.72
C LEU A 220 20.59 5.97 12.75
N VAL A 221 21.41 6.89 13.23
CA VAL A 221 21.04 8.29 13.39
C VAL A 221 21.42 9.07 12.13
N LEU A 222 20.43 9.77 11.54
CA LEU A 222 20.64 10.67 10.42
C LEU A 222 20.86 12.10 10.90
N THR A 223 21.75 12.83 10.24
CA THR A 223 21.89 14.29 10.40
C THR A 223 20.75 15.05 9.71
N SER A 224 20.52 16.32 10.08
CA SER A 224 19.51 17.20 9.44
C SER A 224 19.58 17.20 7.93
N ARG A 225 20.81 17.38 7.43
CA ARG A 225 21.06 17.48 6.00
C ARG A 225 20.75 16.17 5.29
N GLN A 226 21.18 15.04 5.86
CA GLN A 226 20.88 13.71 5.30
C GLN A 226 19.37 13.44 5.29
N THR A 227 18.67 13.71 6.38
CA THR A 227 17.21 13.57 6.48
C THR A 227 16.49 14.36 5.39
N SER A 228 16.81 15.66 5.25
CA SER A 228 16.23 16.53 4.23
C SER A 228 16.46 15.98 2.81
N ILE A 229 17.69 15.55 2.52
CA ILE A 229 18.04 15.03 1.20
C ILE A 229 17.36 13.70 0.92
N PHE A 230 17.36 12.74 1.85
CA PHE A 230 16.67 11.46 1.64
C PHE A 230 15.16 11.65 1.51
N THR A 231 14.56 12.60 2.24
CA THR A 231 13.17 12.98 2.03
C THR A 231 12.95 13.50 0.61
N ASN A 232 13.77 14.43 0.13
CA ASN A 232 13.64 14.98 -1.23
C ASN A 232 13.85 13.90 -2.31
N LYS A 233 14.81 12.99 -2.12
CA LYS A 233 15.03 11.82 -2.99
C LYS A 233 13.83 10.88 -2.98
N ALA A 234 13.24 10.62 -1.82
CA ALA A 234 12.09 9.72 -1.71
C ALA A 234 10.89 10.29 -2.48
N LEU A 235 10.70 11.61 -2.39
CA LEU A 235 9.63 12.33 -3.07
C LEU A 235 9.86 12.47 -4.59
N SER A 236 11.11 12.54 -5.04
CA SER A 236 11.42 12.61 -6.47
C SER A 236 11.19 11.28 -7.20
N ILE A 237 11.16 10.15 -6.49
CA ILE A 237 10.87 8.82 -7.06
C ILE A 237 9.35 8.63 -7.22
N GLY A 238 8.75 9.39 -8.16
CA GLY A 238 7.33 9.26 -8.50
C GLY A 238 6.96 7.90 -9.11
N ASN A 239 7.93 7.21 -9.73
CA ASN A 239 7.71 5.95 -10.44
C ASN A 239 7.74 4.70 -9.54
N SER A 240 8.03 4.84 -8.24
CA SER A 240 8.03 3.72 -7.29
C SER A 240 7.40 4.12 -5.95
N PRO A 241 6.05 4.15 -5.85
CA PRO A 241 5.35 4.60 -4.65
C PRO A 241 5.68 3.75 -3.42
N VAL A 242 5.93 2.46 -3.60
CA VAL A 242 6.32 1.54 -2.50
C VAL A 242 7.67 1.93 -1.91
N LEU A 243 8.65 2.24 -2.76
CA LEU A 243 9.99 2.60 -2.32
C LEU A 243 9.99 3.96 -1.62
N SER A 244 9.31 4.94 -2.22
CA SER A 244 9.12 6.28 -1.66
C SER A 244 8.47 6.20 -0.28
N HIS A 245 7.36 5.47 -0.16
CA HIS A 245 6.64 5.31 1.10
C HIS A 245 7.50 4.66 2.19
N ARG A 246 8.20 3.57 1.86
CA ARG A 246 9.10 2.88 2.81
C ARG A 246 10.24 3.77 3.28
N ALA A 247 10.84 4.55 2.38
CA ALA A 247 11.90 5.48 2.73
C ALA A 247 11.39 6.56 3.69
N MET A 248 10.23 7.16 3.40
CA MET A 248 9.64 8.17 4.27
C MET A 248 9.18 7.61 5.62
N GLU A 249 8.56 6.42 5.66
CA GLU A 249 8.22 5.73 6.92
C GLU A 249 9.48 5.53 7.77
N ARG A 250 10.59 5.09 7.15
CA ARG A 250 11.86 4.83 7.84
C ARG A 250 12.52 6.10 8.37
N ILE A 251 12.50 7.18 7.58
CA ILE A 251 13.00 8.49 8.01
C ILE A 251 12.21 8.99 9.23
N LEU A 252 10.88 8.81 9.23
CA LEU A 252 10.04 9.16 10.38
C LEU A 252 10.24 8.25 11.60
N ASP A 253 10.76 7.03 11.44
CA ASP A 253 11.10 6.13 12.55
C ASP A 253 12.48 6.44 13.16
N SER A 254 13.34 7.20 12.46
CA SER A 254 14.61 7.66 13.03
C SER A 254 14.36 8.69 14.13
N THR A 255 15.02 8.53 15.28
CA THR A 255 14.80 9.31 16.51
C THR A 255 14.58 10.80 16.26
N PHE A 256 13.44 11.32 16.75
CA PHE A 256 13.17 12.76 16.78
C PHE A 256 14.28 13.46 17.56
N LEU A 257 15.13 14.19 16.86
CA LEU A 257 16.17 15.00 17.50
C LEU A 257 15.53 16.35 17.90
N LEU A 258 15.77 16.79 19.13
CA LEU A 258 15.26 18.03 19.74
C LEU A 258 15.71 19.32 19.01
N ASN A 259 16.50 19.22 17.94
CA ASN A 259 17.00 20.34 17.16
C ASN A 259 15.94 20.88 16.19
N GLY A 260 15.61 22.18 16.29
CA GLY A 260 14.52 22.84 15.56
C GLY A 260 14.52 22.69 14.03
N LYS A 261 15.68 22.62 13.35
CA LYS A 261 15.71 22.45 11.87
C LYS A 261 15.42 21.01 11.41
N LEU A 262 15.88 20.00 12.15
CA LEU A 262 15.56 18.57 11.91
C LEU A 262 14.06 18.30 12.11
N ARG A 263 13.53 18.96 13.12
CA ARG A 263 12.13 18.94 13.55
C ARG A 263 11.18 19.33 12.40
N ASP A 264 11.48 20.41 11.69
CA ASP A 264 10.64 20.93 10.59
C ASP A 264 10.65 20.02 9.35
N ASP A 265 11.80 19.45 8.98
CA ASP A 265 11.92 18.54 7.83
C ASP A 265 11.18 17.21 8.05
N GLN A 266 11.20 16.69 9.29
CA GLN A 266 10.45 15.48 9.66
C GLN A 266 8.94 15.76 9.61
N ILE A 267 8.48 16.91 10.09
CA ILE A 267 7.07 17.31 9.98
C ILE A 267 6.65 17.50 8.53
N ARG A 268 7.49 18.13 7.70
CA ARG A 268 7.24 18.25 6.26
C ARG A 268 7.11 16.87 5.59
N THR A 269 7.93 15.90 6.00
CA THR A 269 7.85 14.51 5.52
C THR A 269 6.53 13.86 5.96
N ALA A 270 6.13 14.03 7.22
CA ALA A 270 4.88 13.50 7.74
C ALA A 270 3.64 14.10 7.06
N TYR A 271 3.63 15.40 6.81
CA TYR A 271 2.54 16.08 6.10
C TYR A 271 2.40 15.57 4.66
N LYS A 272 3.51 15.33 3.97
CA LYS A 272 3.49 14.74 2.62
C LYS A 272 2.96 13.30 2.66
N LEU A 273 3.39 12.49 3.63
CA LEU A 273 2.86 11.14 3.84
C LEU A 273 1.35 11.14 4.12
N ILE A 274 0.84 12.08 4.90
CA ILE A 274 -0.61 12.22 5.14
C ILE A 274 -1.32 12.56 3.83
N SER A 275 -0.79 13.50 3.03
CA SER A 275 -1.37 13.89 1.74
C SER A 275 -1.40 12.74 0.74
N GLU A 276 -0.31 11.97 0.62
CA GLU A 276 -0.24 10.81 -0.27
C GLU A 276 -1.20 9.70 0.17
N ASN A 277 -1.21 9.37 1.47
CA ASN A 277 -2.14 8.38 2.02
C ASN A 277 -3.60 8.82 1.85
N TYR A 278 -3.89 10.12 1.93
CA TYR A 278 -5.21 10.67 1.67
C TYR A 278 -5.62 10.46 0.20
N LYS A 279 -4.72 10.71 -0.77
CA LYS A 279 -4.98 10.48 -2.20
C LYS A 279 -5.28 9.03 -2.55
N ILE A 280 -4.60 8.06 -1.91
CA ILE A 280 -4.82 6.63 -2.15
C ILE A 280 -5.90 5.99 -1.25
N ASN A 281 -6.60 6.81 -0.43
CA ASN A 281 -7.60 6.35 0.54
C ASN A 281 -7.05 5.28 1.52
N ASN A 282 -5.88 5.56 2.10
CA ASN A 282 -5.21 4.75 3.12
C ASN A 282 -5.32 5.41 4.52
N PRO A 283 -6.45 5.24 5.24
CA PRO A 283 -6.62 5.82 6.58
C PRO A 283 -5.64 5.28 7.60
N THR A 284 -5.14 4.05 7.42
CA THR A 284 -4.19 3.44 8.35
C THR A 284 -2.83 4.12 8.32
N GLY A 285 -2.35 4.50 7.13
CA GLY A 285 -1.10 5.24 6.97
C GLY A 285 -1.21 6.64 7.60
N ILE A 286 -2.35 7.31 7.43
CA ILE A 286 -2.64 8.60 8.09
C ILE A 286 -2.62 8.43 9.61
N PHE A 287 -3.30 7.41 10.13
CA PHE A 287 -3.33 7.12 11.56
C PHE A 287 -1.93 6.92 12.17
N PHE A 288 -1.09 6.07 11.57
CA PHE A 288 0.26 5.84 12.07
C PHE A 288 1.18 7.05 11.95
N THR A 289 1.03 7.82 10.87
CA THR A 289 1.79 9.07 10.70
C THR A 289 1.34 10.09 11.75
N TRP A 290 0.04 10.20 11.99
CA TRP A 290 -0.54 11.10 12.99
C TRP A 290 -0.08 10.77 14.40
N LEU A 291 -0.12 9.49 14.81
CA LEU A 291 0.37 9.07 16.13
C LEU A 291 1.83 9.47 16.41
N LYS A 292 2.66 9.63 15.37
CA LYS A 292 4.04 10.09 15.52
C LYS A 292 4.17 11.60 15.71
N ILE A 293 3.26 12.38 15.15
CA ILE A 293 3.39 13.84 15.07
C ILE A 293 2.37 14.61 15.91
N LYS A 294 1.33 13.95 16.46
CA LYS A 294 0.21 14.62 17.15
C LYS A 294 0.62 15.45 18.38
N ASP A 295 1.71 15.04 19.04
CA ASP A 295 2.25 15.69 20.24
C ASP A 295 3.53 16.49 19.93
N HIS A 296 3.74 16.77 18.64
CA HIS A 296 4.92 17.48 18.18
C HIS A 296 4.90 18.94 18.59
N TYR A 297 3.74 19.60 18.50
CA TYR A 297 3.53 20.96 18.99
C TYR A 297 2.75 20.91 20.29
N SER A 298 2.99 21.88 21.18
CA SER A 298 2.23 22.01 22.43
C SER A 298 0.75 22.26 22.13
N ASN A 299 0.47 23.10 21.14
CA ASN A 299 -0.87 23.36 20.65
C ASN A 299 -1.12 22.60 19.36
N LEU A 300 -2.27 21.92 19.28
CA LEU A 300 -2.65 21.17 18.09
C LEU A 300 -2.87 22.07 16.86
N GLU A 301 -3.15 23.35 17.12
CA GLU A 301 -3.45 24.40 16.15
C GLU A 301 -2.22 24.85 15.36
N ASP A 302 -1.02 24.59 15.89
CA ASP A 302 0.25 24.86 15.21
C ASP A 302 0.47 23.91 14.03
N HIS A 303 -0.29 22.81 13.96
CA HIS A 303 -0.34 21.99 12.76
C HIS A 303 -1.12 22.70 11.64
N GLY A 304 -0.64 22.57 10.39
CA GLY A 304 -1.30 23.18 9.25
C GLY A 304 -2.76 22.75 9.10
N ARG A 305 -3.68 23.72 9.00
CA ARG A 305 -5.15 23.53 8.87
C ARG A 305 -5.54 22.50 7.82
N GLY A 306 -4.87 22.53 6.65
CA GLY A 306 -5.10 21.57 5.57
C GLY A 306 -4.77 20.12 5.94
N ILE A 307 -3.77 19.89 6.80
CA ILE A 307 -3.40 18.55 7.28
C ILE A 307 -4.42 18.05 8.30
N LEU A 308 -4.79 18.90 9.27
CA LEU A 308 -5.84 18.59 10.24
C LEU A 308 -7.15 18.22 9.52
N TYR A 309 -7.50 18.96 8.47
CA TYR A 309 -8.63 18.65 7.60
C TYR A 309 -8.53 17.26 6.95
N MET A 310 -7.38 16.92 6.33
CA MET A 310 -7.19 15.62 5.68
C MET A 310 -7.34 14.46 6.68
N ILE A 311 -6.81 14.62 7.90
CA ILE A 311 -6.94 13.63 8.97
C ILE A 311 -8.40 13.48 9.38
N PHE A 312 -9.08 14.58 9.70
CA PHE A 312 -10.50 14.56 10.10
C PHE A 312 -11.38 13.91 9.06
N LYS A 313 -11.23 14.28 7.78
CA LYS A 313 -12.05 13.74 6.69
C LYS A 313 -11.82 12.24 6.50
N SER A 314 -10.56 11.79 6.46
CA SER A 314 -10.23 10.37 6.26
C SER A 314 -10.69 9.50 7.44
N CYS A 315 -10.47 9.97 8.67
CA CYS A 315 -10.85 9.25 9.88
C CYS A 315 -12.38 9.25 10.12
N THR A 316 -13.10 10.30 9.73
CA THR A 316 -14.58 10.37 9.81
C THR A 316 -15.24 9.32 8.93
N GLN A 317 -14.77 9.19 7.68
CA GLN A 317 -15.28 8.22 6.71
C GLN A 317 -15.06 6.77 7.16
N ASN A 318 -14.01 6.50 7.92
CA ASN A 318 -13.64 5.16 8.35
C ASN A 318 -13.97 4.92 9.83
N ARG A 319 -15.03 4.14 10.10
CA ARG A 319 -15.49 3.80 11.48
C ARG A 319 -14.36 3.33 12.40
N SER A 320 -13.38 2.60 11.88
CA SER A 320 -12.25 2.07 12.63
C SER A 320 -11.30 3.12 13.20
N TYR A 321 -11.34 4.37 12.72
CA TYR A 321 -10.40 5.44 13.08
C TYR A 321 -11.08 6.69 13.68
N ARG A 322 -12.39 6.67 13.89
CA ARG A 322 -13.15 7.83 14.43
C ARG A 322 -12.69 8.29 15.82
N MET A 323 -12.05 7.43 16.59
CA MET A 323 -11.48 7.81 17.88
C MET A 323 -10.38 8.89 17.76
N VAL A 324 -9.69 8.95 16.62
CA VAL A 324 -8.70 10.02 16.33
C VAL A 324 -9.41 11.37 16.23
N CYS A 325 -10.55 11.43 15.54
CA CYS A 325 -11.36 12.64 15.46
C CYS A 325 -11.88 13.07 16.84
N LYS A 326 -12.28 12.11 17.69
CA LYS A 326 -12.69 12.38 19.07
C LYS A 326 -11.54 13.02 19.88
N GLU A 327 -10.35 12.43 19.81
CA GLU A 327 -9.15 12.94 20.48
C GLU A 327 -8.79 14.35 20.00
N MET A 328 -8.73 14.55 18.68
CA MET A 328 -8.41 15.86 18.09
C MET A 328 -9.42 16.93 18.50
N LEU A 329 -10.72 16.62 18.44
CA LEU A 329 -11.78 17.57 18.80
C LEU A 329 -11.70 17.96 20.29
N SER A 330 -11.29 17.04 21.18
CA SER A 330 -11.10 17.37 22.59
C SER A 330 -9.89 18.26 22.90
N ARG A 331 -8.96 18.41 21.94
CA ARG A 331 -7.72 19.20 22.10
C ARG A 331 -7.72 20.51 21.31
N LEU A 332 -8.59 20.66 20.31
CA LEU A 332 -8.69 21.90 19.52
C LEU A 332 -9.53 22.95 20.25
N SER A 333 -9.09 24.21 20.24
CA SER A 333 -9.92 25.30 20.73
C SER A 333 -11.13 25.54 19.82
N PRO A 334 -12.34 25.72 20.38
CA PRO A 334 -13.50 26.23 19.65
C PRO A 334 -13.23 27.52 18.87
N GLN A 335 -12.40 28.41 19.40
CA GLN A 335 -12.03 29.65 18.71
C GLN A 335 -11.29 29.38 17.40
N PHE A 336 -10.48 28.34 17.34
CA PHE A 336 -9.72 28.00 16.14
C PHE A 336 -10.61 27.32 15.10
N TYR A 337 -11.32 26.25 15.47
CA TYR A 337 -12.02 25.44 14.49
C TYR A 337 -13.34 26.07 14.01
N CYS A 338 -14.03 26.86 14.83
CA CYS A 338 -15.23 27.61 14.40
C CYS A 338 -14.90 28.69 13.38
N ASN A 339 -13.65 29.20 13.40
CA ASN A 339 -13.17 30.23 12.50
C ASN A 339 -12.36 29.68 11.31
N ASP A 340 -12.49 28.38 10.99
CA ASP A 340 -11.83 27.77 9.84
C ASP A 340 -12.83 27.15 8.83
N PRO A 341 -12.83 27.59 7.55
CA PRO A 341 -13.81 27.16 6.55
C PRO A 341 -13.60 25.71 6.06
N LEU A 342 -12.46 25.07 6.36
CA LEU A 342 -12.19 23.68 6.01
C LEU A 342 -12.50 22.73 7.18
N LEU A 343 -12.12 23.13 8.40
CA LEU A 343 -12.30 22.31 9.60
C LEU A 343 -13.75 22.28 10.06
N LEU A 344 -14.43 23.43 10.16
CA LEU A 344 -15.80 23.48 10.68
C LEU A 344 -16.75 22.53 9.93
N PRO A 345 -16.86 22.56 8.59
CA PRO A 345 -17.74 21.62 7.88
C PRO A 345 -17.35 20.16 8.10
N SER A 346 -16.05 19.89 8.27
CA SER A 346 -15.55 18.52 8.50
C SER A 346 -15.87 18.01 9.91
N ILE A 347 -15.89 18.90 10.91
CA ILE A 347 -16.32 18.61 12.27
C ILE A 347 -17.84 18.40 12.32
N ILE A 348 -18.62 19.24 11.60
CA ILE A 348 -20.07 19.03 11.42
C ILE A 348 -20.35 17.66 10.80
N ASP A 349 -19.64 17.29 9.73
CA ASP A 349 -19.76 15.97 9.11
C ASP A 349 -19.42 14.84 10.09
N TYR A 350 -18.40 15.01 10.94
CA TYR A 350 -18.04 14.05 11.98
C TYR A 350 -19.16 13.89 13.03
N CYS A 351 -19.65 14.99 13.61
CA CYS A 351 -20.75 15.00 14.58
C CYS A 351 -22.03 14.38 14.01
N THR A 352 -22.34 14.69 12.76
CA THR A 352 -23.46 14.09 12.00
C THR A 352 -23.29 12.58 11.86
N THR A 353 -22.07 12.13 11.54
CA THR A 353 -21.76 10.72 11.29
C THR A 353 -21.78 9.85 12.56
N ILE A 354 -21.40 10.41 13.72
CA ILE A 354 -21.50 9.71 15.01
C ILE A 354 -22.94 9.66 15.54
N ARG A 355 -23.86 10.47 15.00
CA ARG A 355 -25.28 10.57 15.40
C ARG A 355 -25.47 10.90 16.89
N SER A 356 -24.59 11.74 17.43
CA SER A 356 -24.64 12.19 18.83
C SER A 356 -25.32 13.55 18.92
N LEU A 357 -26.53 13.60 19.50
CA LEU A 357 -27.24 14.86 19.73
C LEU A 357 -26.45 15.78 20.66
N ASN A 358 -25.89 15.25 21.75
CA ASN A 358 -25.12 16.04 22.71
C ASN A 358 -23.92 16.71 22.04
N SER A 359 -23.14 15.96 21.25
CA SER A 359 -21.97 16.51 20.54
C SER A 359 -22.36 17.56 19.51
N THR A 360 -23.54 17.42 18.90
CA THR A 360 -24.07 18.38 17.93
C THR A 360 -24.55 19.67 18.62
N LYS A 361 -25.20 19.54 19.78
CA LYS A 361 -25.61 20.70 20.60
C LYS A 361 -24.40 21.50 21.08
N THR A 362 -23.40 20.83 21.66
CA THR A 362 -22.15 21.48 22.07
C THR A 362 -21.46 22.18 20.91
N LEU A 363 -21.38 21.53 19.74
CA LEU A 363 -20.82 22.14 18.54
C LEU A 363 -21.59 23.42 18.13
N MET A 364 -22.92 23.40 18.18
CA MET A 364 -23.74 24.57 17.85
C MET A 364 -23.60 25.70 18.86
N GLU A 365 -23.50 25.39 20.15
CA GLU A 365 -23.20 26.36 21.20
C GLU A 365 -21.81 26.99 20.97
N ASP A 366 -20.80 26.17 20.64
CA ASP A 366 -19.45 26.63 20.34
C ASP A 366 -19.42 27.53 19.10
N ILE A 367 -20.15 27.19 18.05
CA ILE A 367 -20.27 28.02 16.85
C ILE A 367 -20.88 29.37 17.19
N ASN A 368 -21.99 29.40 17.94
CA ASN A 368 -22.67 30.65 18.29
C ASN A 368 -21.82 31.54 19.19
N LYS A 369 -21.00 30.95 20.07
CA LYS A 369 -20.19 31.68 21.05
C LYS A 369 -18.84 32.16 20.52
N TYR A 370 -18.18 31.36 19.67
CA TYR A 370 -16.78 31.58 19.30
C TYR A 370 -16.55 31.98 17.84
N THR A 371 -17.58 32.01 17.00
CA THR A 371 -17.45 32.53 15.62
C THR A 371 -17.34 34.05 15.65
N LEU A 372 -16.27 34.59 15.05
CA LEU A 372 -16.09 36.04 14.92
C LEU A 372 -17.10 36.60 13.91
N THR A 373 -17.66 37.77 14.20
CA THR A 373 -18.68 38.42 13.36
C THR A 373 -18.21 38.61 11.91
N GLU A 374 -16.95 38.98 11.72
CA GLU A 374 -16.30 39.17 10.42
C GLU A 374 -16.21 37.86 9.61
N ASN A 375 -16.04 36.74 10.29
CA ASN A 375 -15.88 35.42 9.68
C ASN A 375 -17.21 34.72 9.41
N TYR A 376 -18.31 35.22 9.97
CA TYR A 376 -19.62 34.59 9.85
C TYR A 376 -20.04 34.41 8.38
N GLN A 377 -19.85 35.43 7.54
CA GLN A 377 -20.14 35.36 6.11
C GLN A 377 -19.23 34.42 5.35
N ILE A 378 -17.94 34.39 5.71
CA ILE A 378 -16.88 33.67 5.01
C ILE A 378 -16.90 32.18 5.34
N ILE A 379 -17.47 31.78 6.47
CA ILE A 379 -17.44 30.40 6.96
C ILE A 379 -18.82 29.77 6.92
N TRP A 380 -19.80 30.39 7.57
CA TRP A 380 -21.13 29.82 7.75
C TRP A 380 -21.88 29.68 6.44
N PHE A 381 -21.83 30.72 5.63
CA PHE A 381 -22.55 30.78 4.36
C PHE A 381 -21.75 30.27 3.17
N THR A 382 -20.70 29.49 3.41
CA THR A 382 -20.03 28.77 2.32
C THR A 382 -20.92 27.63 1.85
N ARG A 383 -20.88 27.34 0.54
CA ARG A 383 -21.61 26.21 -0.04
C ARG A 383 -21.30 24.90 0.69
N ARG A 384 -20.05 24.72 1.12
CA ARG A 384 -19.58 23.53 1.83
C ARG A 384 -20.14 23.42 3.25
N CYS A 385 -20.10 24.49 4.04
CA CYS A 385 -20.68 24.49 5.38
C CYS A 385 -22.19 24.24 5.34
N LEU A 386 -22.91 24.96 4.46
CA LEU A 386 -24.34 24.76 4.26
C LEU A 386 -24.67 23.33 3.80
N SER A 387 -23.84 22.71 2.96
CA SER A 387 -24.01 21.31 2.55
C SER A 387 -23.84 20.33 3.73
N SER A 388 -22.88 20.59 4.64
CA SER A 388 -22.69 19.80 5.86
C SER A 388 -23.83 20.02 6.87
N LEU A 389 -24.31 21.25 7.01
CA LEU A 389 -25.49 21.58 7.84
C LEU A 389 -26.75 20.90 7.32
N LEU A 390 -26.98 20.91 6.00
CA LEU A 390 -28.09 20.20 5.39
C LEU A 390 -28.07 18.70 5.73
N LYS A 391 -26.91 18.05 5.61
CA LYS A 391 -26.74 16.64 6.00
C LYS A 391 -27.05 16.42 7.48
N MET A 392 -26.63 17.35 8.33
CA MET A 392 -26.87 17.30 9.76
C MET A 392 -28.37 17.44 10.09
N HIS A 393 -29.06 18.44 9.56
CA HIS A 393 -30.51 18.63 9.76
C HIS A 393 -31.31 17.43 9.25
N LEU A 394 -30.97 16.89 8.06
CA LEU A 394 -31.57 15.67 7.52
C LEU A 394 -31.34 14.45 8.44
N GLN A 395 -30.15 14.33 9.03
CA GLN A 395 -29.82 13.20 9.90
C GLN A 395 -30.54 13.25 11.25
N PHE A 396 -30.93 14.44 11.72
CA PHE A 396 -31.68 14.65 12.98
C PHE A 396 -33.17 14.98 12.77
N ASN A 397 -33.69 14.87 11.54
CA ASN A 397 -35.09 15.14 11.18
C ASN A 397 -35.58 16.57 11.50
N ASP A 398 -34.71 17.56 11.38
CA ASP A 398 -35.07 18.97 11.55
C ASP A 398 -35.57 19.56 10.22
N ALA A 399 -36.88 19.46 9.98
CA ALA A 399 -37.52 19.90 8.74
C ALA A 399 -37.34 21.42 8.51
N ASP A 400 -37.53 22.23 9.55
CA ASP A 400 -37.39 23.69 9.47
C ASP A 400 -35.94 24.10 9.16
N GLY A 401 -34.96 23.38 9.73
CA GLY A 401 -33.55 23.57 9.43
C GLY A 401 -33.19 23.19 7.99
N VAL A 402 -33.78 22.12 7.46
CA VAL A 402 -33.60 21.70 6.06
C VAL A 402 -34.12 22.78 5.10
N ASP A 403 -35.35 23.24 5.29
CA ASP A 403 -35.97 24.23 4.40
C ASP A 403 -35.22 25.57 4.43
N ARG A 404 -34.83 26.05 5.62
CA ARG A 404 -34.01 27.26 5.76
C ARG A 404 -32.67 27.11 5.05
N THR A 405 -31.98 25.99 5.24
CA THR A 405 -30.66 25.76 4.61
C THR A 405 -30.78 25.66 3.09
N LEU A 406 -31.80 24.98 2.57
CA LEU A 406 -32.04 24.88 1.13
C LEU A 406 -32.35 26.24 0.50
N LYS A 407 -33.22 27.04 1.13
CA LYS A 407 -33.51 28.42 0.69
C LYS A 407 -32.25 29.27 0.65
N GLN A 408 -31.45 29.26 1.72
CA GLN A 408 -30.18 30.00 1.77
C GLN A 408 -29.19 29.57 0.70
N ILE A 409 -29.09 28.27 0.40
CA ILE A 409 -28.24 27.78 -0.70
C ILE A 409 -28.74 28.32 -2.04
N ASN A 410 -30.06 28.30 -2.27
CA ASN A 410 -30.65 28.77 -3.51
C ASN A 410 -30.50 30.29 -3.69
N GLU A 411 -30.74 31.06 -2.63
CA GLU A 411 -30.60 32.52 -2.61
C GLU A 411 -29.17 32.98 -2.88
N LYS A 412 -28.16 32.31 -2.29
CA LYS A 412 -26.75 32.72 -2.44
C LYS A 412 -26.04 32.15 -3.66
N PHE A 413 -26.38 30.94 -4.10
CA PHE A 413 -25.62 30.24 -5.14
C PHE A 413 -26.46 29.91 -6.39
N GLY A 414 -27.74 30.27 -6.43
CA GLY A 414 -28.65 30.02 -7.55
C GLY A 414 -29.13 28.58 -7.67
N ASP A 415 -28.30 27.60 -7.29
CA ASP A 415 -28.60 26.19 -7.49
C ASP A 415 -27.92 25.24 -6.50
N HIS A 416 -28.58 24.10 -6.26
CA HIS A 416 -28.10 23.10 -5.31
C HIS A 416 -26.95 22.27 -5.88
N SER A 417 -26.00 21.91 -5.01
CA SER A 417 -24.86 21.08 -5.38
C SER A 417 -25.28 19.62 -5.57
N GLN A 418 -24.46 18.85 -6.30
CA GLN A 418 -24.59 17.40 -6.37
C GLN A 418 -24.58 16.75 -4.98
N GLU A 419 -23.78 17.26 -4.04
CA GLU A 419 -23.70 16.75 -2.67
C GLU A 419 -25.02 16.94 -1.89
N ASN A 420 -25.72 18.04 -2.12
CA ASN A 420 -27.02 18.31 -1.50
C ASN A 420 -28.07 17.32 -1.99
N TYR A 421 -28.13 17.08 -3.30
CA TYR A 421 -29.05 16.10 -3.87
C TYR A 421 -28.75 14.67 -3.38
N VAL A 422 -27.47 14.30 -3.31
CA VAL A 422 -27.03 13.02 -2.74
C VAL A 422 -27.50 12.87 -1.29
N ALA A 423 -27.45 13.94 -0.48
CA ALA A 423 -27.93 13.92 0.91
C ALA A 423 -29.46 13.73 1.00
N LEU A 424 -30.23 14.45 0.19
CA LEU A 424 -31.69 14.32 0.12
C LEU A 424 -32.13 12.92 -0.34
N VAL A 425 -31.51 12.41 -1.41
CA VAL A 425 -31.77 11.06 -1.91
C VAL A 425 -31.41 10.01 -0.86
N SER A 426 -30.28 10.17 -0.17
CA SER A 426 -29.88 9.27 0.94
C SER A 426 -30.89 9.31 2.08
N TYR A 427 -31.45 10.48 2.40
CA TYR A 427 -32.47 10.66 3.43
C TYR A 427 -33.75 9.89 3.11
N PHE A 428 -34.29 10.05 1.90
CA PHE A 428 -35.48 9.29 1.47
C PHE A 428 -35.23 7.78 1.55
N LEU A 429 -34.05 7.32 1.13
CA LEU A 429 -33.67 5.90 1.15
C LEU A 429 -33.19 5.38 2.52
N ASN A 430 -33.41 6.12 3.62
CA ASN A 430 -33.11 5.59 4.96
C ASN A 430 -34.09 4.49 5.38
N THR A 431 -35.31 4.51 4.86
CA THR A 431 -36.33 3.49 5.15
C THR A 431 -36.69 2.72 3.89
N GLU A 432 -36.89 1.42 4.03
CA GLU A 432 -37.16 0.51 2.92
C GLU A 432 -38.66 0.51 2.54
N LYS A 433 -39.18 1.68 2.18
CA LYS A 433 -40.55 1.86 1.68
C LYS A 433 -40.53 2.14 0.18
N LEU A 434 -41.40 1.46 -0.58
CA LEU A 434 -41.52 1.67 -2.03
C LEU A 434 -41.84 3.14 -2.38
N GLU A 435 -42.67 3.79 -1.59
CA GLU A 435 -42.98 5.21 -1.73
C GLU A 435 -41.73 6.10 -1.65
N ASN A 436 -40.79 5.77 -0.77
CA ASN A 436 -39.56 6.54 -0.61
C ASN A 436 -38.58 6.33 -1.76
N ILE A 437 -38.56 5.12 -2.34
CA ILE A 437 -37.84 4.84 -3.58
C ILE A 437 -38.44 5.66 -4.73
N ALA A 438 -39.78 5.68 -4.84
CA ALA A 438 -40.47 6.46 -5.86
C ALA A 438 -40.21 7.98 -5.71
N ARG A 439 -40.22 8.50 -4.48
CA ARG A 439 -39.85 9.90 -4.18
C ARG A 439 -38.40 10.20 -4.56
N ALA A 440 -37.47 9.31 -4.22
CA ALA A 440 -36.07 9.44 -4.59
C ALA A 440 -35.88 9.44 -6.13
N LEU A 441 -36.55 8.55 -6.86
CA LEU A 441 -36.50 8.52 -8.32
C LEU A 441 -37.13 9.77 -8.95
N LYS A 442 -38.26 10.24 -8.42
CA LYS A 442 -38.90 11.47 -8.87
C LYS A 442 -37.98 12.67 -8.69
N LEU A 443 -37.34 12.81 -7.52
CA LEU A 443 -36.35 13.85 -7.27
C LEU A 443 -35.19 13.74 -8.24
N VAL A 444 -34.62 12.54 -8.43
CA VAL A 444 -33.46 12.37 -9.30
C VAL A 444 -33.77 12.69 -10.76
N ASN A 445 -34.97 12.35 -11.24
CA ASN A 445 -35.40 12.69 -12.60
C ASN A 445 -35.62 14.19 -12.80
N SER A 446 -35.85 14.97 -11.73
CA SER A 446 -35.98 16.43 -11.82
C SER A 446 -34.65 17.19 -11.68
N ILE A 447 -33.54 16.51 -11.38
CA ILE A 447 -32.22 17.14 -11.24
C ILE A 447 -31.60 17.37 -12.64
N PRO A 448 -30.91 18.50 -12.87
CA PRO A 448 -30.09 18.68 -14.07
C PRO A 448 -29.12 17.52 -14.29
N GLN A 449 -29.06 16.97 -15.49
CA GLN A 449 -28.32 15.74 -15.80
C GLN A 449 -26.88 15.72 -15.25
N LYS A 450 -26.16 16.85 -15.38
CA LYS A 450 -24.77 17.01 -14.88
C LYS A 450 -24.62 16.69 -13.37
N ASN A 451 -25.66 16.92 -12.56
CA ASN A 451 -25.63 16.75 -11.12
C ASN A 451 -26.23 15.39 -10.65
N ALA A 452 -26.97 14.69 -11.51
CA ALA A 452 -27.72 13.48 -11.12
C ALA A 452 -26.85 12.22 -10.94
N LEU A 453 -25.69 12.13 -11.61
CA LEU A 453 -24.88 10.90 -11.69
C LEU A 453 -24.53 10.27 -10.35
N LEU A 454 -24.05 11.03 -9.35
CA LEU A 454 -23.73 10.46 -8.04
C LEU A 454 -24.97 9.97 -7.26
N SER A 455 -26.12 10.60 -7.47
CA SER A 455 -27.39 10.18 -6.85
C SER A 455 -27.84 8.82 -7.39
N TYR A 456 -27.57 8.50 -8.67
CA TYR A 456 -27.77 7.16 -9.23
C TYR A 456 -26.97 6.11 -8.44
N GLY A 457 -25.69 6.39 -8.17
CA GLY A 457 -24.83 5.50 -7.40
C GLY A 457 -25.32 5.22 -5.98
N ILE A 458 -25.93 6.21 -5.31
CA ILE A 458 -26.53 6.04 -3.98
C ILE A 458 -27.76 5.13 -4.03
N ILE A 459 -28.66 5.35 -4.98
CA ILE A 459 -29.85 4.51 -5.16
C ILE A 459 -29.42 3.06 -5.39
N ILE A 460 -28.48 2.84 -6.32
CA ILE A 460 -27.96 1.50 -6.63
C ILE A 460 -27.32 0.85 -5.39
N ASN A 461 -26.49 1.60 -4.64
CA ASN A 461 -25.87 1.09 -3.42
C ASN A 461 -26.91 0.66 -2.37
N LYS A 462 -27.95 1.47 -2.14
CA LYS A 462 -29.00 1.17 -1.16
C LYS A 462 -29.84 -0.04 -1.56
N LEU A 463 -30.20 -0.16 -2.85
CA LEU A 463 -30.90 -1.33 -3.37
C LEU A 463 -30.08 -2.62 -3.18
N ILE A 464 -28.78 -2.56 -3.44
CA ILE A 464 -27.85 -3.68 -3.21
C ILE A 464 -27.72 -4.00 -1.71
N ASP A 465 -27.63 -2.99 -0.84
CA ASP A 465 -27.54 -3.18 0.61
C ASP A 465 -28.78 -3.87 1.18
N TRP A 466 -29.97 -3.44 0.78
CA TRP A 466 -31.22 -4.08 1.19
C TRP A 466 -31.32 -5.52 0.68
N GLN A 467 -30.85 -5.77 -0.54
CA GLN A 467 -30.81 -7.13 -1.09
C GLN A 467 -29.89 -8.04 -0.27
N ILE A 468 -28.66 -7.59 0.00
CA ILE A 468 -27.67 -8.34 0.80
C ILE A 468 -28.21 -8.61 2.21
N ALA A 469 -28.82 -7.61 2.84
CA ALA A 469 -29.40 -7.76 4.19
C ALA A 469 -30.53 -8.80 4.22
N LYS A 470 -31.34 -8.89 3.16
CA LYS A 470 -32.45 -9.84 3.06
C LYS A 470 -32.03 -11.24 2.56
N LYS A 471 -30.79 -11.43 2.09
CA LYS A 471 -30.32 -12.65 1.41
C LYS A 471 -31.24 -13.09 0.26
N ARG A 472 -31.87 -12.15 -0.45
CA ARG A 472 -32.86 -12.45 -1.51
C ARG A 472 -32.28 -12.24 -2.91
N ILE A 473 -32.85 -12.93 -3.89
CA ILE A 473 -32.69 -12.61 -5.31
C ILE A 473 -33.24 -11.21 -5.55
N PHE A 474 -32.65 -10.48 -6.51
CA PHE A 474 -33.20 -9.20 -6.96
C PHE A 474 -34.69 -9.34 -7.29
N THR A 475 -35.53 -8.48 -6.73
CA THR A 475 -36.89 -8.31 -7.27
C THR A 475 -36.77 -7.79 -8.70
N LYS A 476 -37.66 -8.23 -9.61
CA LYS A 476 -37.68 -7.74 -11.00
C LYS A 476 -37.66 -6.20 -11.05
N ASN A 477 -38.38 -5.58 -10.12
CA ASN A 477 -38.45 -4.12 -9.98
C ASN A 477 -37.09 -3.50 -9.67
N ALA A 478 -36.33 -4.01 -8.69
CA ALA A 478 -35.03 -3.46 -8.35
C ALA A 478 -33.98 -3.63 -9.48
N SER A 479 -34.03 -4.75 -10.22
CA SER A 479 -33.18 -4.92 -11.42
C SER A 479 -33.54 -3.94 -12.53
N SER A 480 -34.84 -3.70 -12.76
CA SER A 480 -35.30 -2.75 -13.77
C SER A 480 -34.87 -1.32 -13.44
N ILE A 481 -34.94 -0.92 -12.17
CA ILE A 481 -34.49 0.40 -11.71
C ILE A 481 -32.99 0.55 -11.93
N ILE A 482 -32.18 -0.44 -11.53
CA ILE A 482 -30.72 -0.38 -11.74
C ILE A 482 -30.39 -0.27 -13.23
N ASN A 483 -31.07 -1.04 -14.09
CA ASN A 483 -30.84 -0.99 -15.53
C ASN A 483 -31.18 0.40 -16.10
N ASP A 484 -32.35 0.96 -15.76
CA ASP A 484 -32.77 2.30 -16.21
C ASP A 484 -31.79 3.40 -15.77
N LEU A 485 -31.35 3.37 -14.50
CA LEU A 485 -30.39 4.34 -13.98
C LEU A 485 -29.02 4.24 -14.66
N LEU A 486 -28.53 3.03 -14.91
CA LEU A 486 -27.25 2.81 -15.58
C LEU A 486 -27.30 3.15 -17.08
N SER A 487 -28.41 2.87 -17.77
CA SER A 487 -28.58 3.30 -19.16
C SER A 487 -28.62 4.82 -19.28
N LYS A 488 -29.33 5.51 -18.37
CA LYS A 488 -29.34 6.98 -18.30
C LYS A 488 -27.97 7.55 -17.98
N ALA A 489 -27.23 6.92 -17.07
CA ALA A 489 -25.87 7.32 -16.75
C ALA A 489 -24.93 7.16 -17.96
N HIS A 490 -25.05 6.06 -18.70
CA HIS A 490 -24.24 5.84 -19.90
C HIS A 490 -24.57 6.81 -21.03
N SER A 491 -25.84 7.16 -21.24
CA SER A 491 -26.20 8.18 -22.23
C SER A 491 -25.62 9.56 -21.90
N GLN A 492 -25.46 9.87 -20.60
CA GLN A 492 -24.90 11.16 -20.14
C GLN A 492 -23.37 11.17 -20.09
N ASP A 493 -22.75 10.01 -19.83
CA ASP A 493 -21.29 9.83 -19.74
C ASP A 493 -20.87 8.55 -20.49
N PRO A 494 -20.86 8.56 -21.84
CA PRO A 494 -20.57 7.37 -22.64
C PRO A 494 -19.15 6.84 -22.46
N GLN A 495 -18.20 7.73 -22.17
CA GLN A 495 -16.78 7.41 -21.95
C GLN A 495 -16.46 6.99 -20.51
N HIS A 496 -17.48 6.99 -19.64
CA HIS A 496 -17.39 6.57 -18.25
C HIS A 496 -16.37 7.37 -17.42
N HIS A 497 -16.22 8.67 -17.67
CA HIS A 497 -15.27 9.51 -16.93
C HIS A 497 -15.69 9.75 -15.47
N SER A 498 -17.00 9.74 -15.20
CA SER A 498 -17.57 10.00 -13.88
C SER A 498 -17.09 9.02 -12.81
N SER A 499 -16.99 9.50 -11.57
CA SER A 499 -16.70 8.66 -10.40
C SER A 499 -17.82 7.69 -10.06
N LEU A 500 -19.01 7.84 -10.63
CA LEU A 500 -20.11 6.86 -10.55
C LEU A 500 -19.64 5.45 -10.95
N TRP A 501 -18.91 5.32 -12.06
CA TRP A 501 -18.46 4.02 -12.57
C TRP A 501 -17.48 3.33 -11.62
N ASN A 502 -16.69 4.11 -10.87
CA ASN A 502 -15.85 3.57 -9.80
C ASN A 502 -16.70 2.96 -8.66
N VAL A 503 -17.83 3.60 -8.33
CA VAL A 503 -18.80 3.12 -7.34
C VAL A 503 -19.49 1.86 -7.84
N VAL A 504 -19.99 1.85 -9.08
CA VAL A 504 -20.65 0.69 -9.71
C VAL A 504 -19.74 -0.54 -9.68
N ALA A 505 -18.47 -0.41 -10.06
CA ALA A 505 -17.51 -1.50 -9.98
C ALA A 505 -17.35 -2.04 -8.55
N ALA A 506 -17.18 -1.15 -7.55
CA ALA A 506 -17.07 -1.57 -6.15
C ALA A 506 -18.34 -2.27 -5.63
N LEU A 507 -19.52 -1.82 -6.06
CA LEU A 507 -20.82 -2.42 -5.74
C LEU A 507 -21.02 -3.78 -6.40
N TYR A 508 -20.56 -3.96 -7.64
CA TYR A 508 -20.58 -5.25 -8.31
C TYR A 508 -19.80 -6.30 -7.52
N PHE A 509 -18.56 -5.99 -7.12
CA PHE A 509 -17.77 -6.88 -6.26
C PHE A 509 -18.46 -7.15 -4.92
N LYS A 510 -19.04 -6.11 -4.29
CA LYS A 510 -19.78 -6.26 -3.04
C LYS A 510 -20.96 -7.23 -3.19
N ARG A 511 -21.70 -7.16 -4.29
CA ARG A 511 -22.79 -8.10 -4.59
C ARG A 511 -22.24 -9.50 -4.85
N LEU A 512 -21.29 -9.64 -5.78
CA LEU A 512 -20.72 -10.91 -6.20
C LEU A 512 -20.24 -11.74 -4.99
N LEU A 513 -19.59 -11.09 -4.03
CA LEU A 513 -19.04 -11.72 -2.83
C LEU A 513 -20.10 -12.14 -1.79
N ASN A 514 -21.29 -11.52 -1.81
CA ASN A 514 -22.38 -11.77 -0.85
C ASN A 514 -23.54 -12.58 -1.45
N LEU A 515 -23.47 -12.97 -2.73
CA LEU A 515 -24.38 -13.96 -3.27
C LEU A 515 -24.10 -15.30 -2.56
N GLU A 516 -25.07 -15.80 -1.78
CA GLU A 516 -25.05 -17.20 -1.38
C GLU A 516 -25.13 -18.07 -2.65
N LYS A 517 -24.47 -19.23 -2.66
CA LYS A 517 -24.71 -20.23 -3.71
C LYS A 517 -26.18 -20.58 -3.66
N ILE A 518 -26.97 -20.05 -4.58
CA ILE A 518 -28.28 -20.59 -4.90
C ILE A 518 -27.98 -21.81 -5.75
N THR A 519 -27.53 -22.89 -5.12
CA THR A 519 -27.74 -24.21 -5.68
C THR A 519 -29.25 -24.39 -5.75
N GLY A 520 -29.76 -24.60 -6.96
CA GLY A 520 -31.19 -24.77 -7.21
C GLY A 520 -31.80 -25.82 -6.29
N ASP A 521 -33.02 -25.54 -5.84
CA ASP A 521 -33.97 -26.49 -5.27
C ASP A 521 -33.56 -27.31 -4.04
N GLU A 522 -33.20 -26.65 -2.93
CA GLU A 522 -33.35 -27.22 -1.59
C GLU A 522 -34.80 -27.07 -1.07
N LYS A 523 -35.77 -27.66 -1.79
CA LYS A 523 -37.10 -27.93 -1.23
C LYS A 523 -37.45 -29.40 -1.06
N ASN A 524 -36.56 -30.36 -1.36
CA ASN A 524 -36.89 -31.78 -1.19
C ASN A 524 -35.78 -32.74 -0.68
N THR A 525 -34.79 -32.27 0.08
CA THR A 525 -33.89 -33.20 0.81
C THR A 525 -33.71 -32.76 2.26
N LYS A 526 -34.78 -32.92 3.04
CA LYS A 526 -34.62 -33.45 4.38
C LYS A 526 -34.35 -34.95 4.25
N ILE A 527 -33.49 -35.47 5.13
CA ILE A 527 -33.18 -36.90 5.36
C ILE A 527 -31.96 -37.41 4.55
N VAL A 528 -30.79 -37.43 5.20
CA VAL A 528 -30.01 -38.61 5.65
C VAL A 528 -28.56 -38.16 5.85
N ASN A 529 -28.25 -37.61 7.02
CA ASN A 529 -26.92 -37.76 7.61
C ASN A 529 -27.02 -38.92 8.58
N GLN A 530 -26.90 -40.15 8.09
CA GLN A 530 -26.51 -41.31 8.88
C GLN A 530 -26.18 -42.49 7.97
N THR A 531 -25.09 -43.15 8.30
CA THR A 531 -24.59 -44.46 7.82
C THR A 531 -23.85 -44.55 6.48
N SER A 532 -22.53 -44.71 6.62
CA SER A 532 -21.74 -45.84 6.09
C SER A 532 -21.68 -46.09 4.57
N ALA A 533 -20.44 -46.07 4.08
CA ALA A 533 -19.87 -46.98 3.09
C ALA A 533 -20.75 -47.37 1.88
N ASN A 534 -20.50 -46.73 0.74
CA ASN A 534 -20.06 -47.49 -0.43
C ASN A 534 -19.47 -46.60 -1.53
N LYS A 535 -18.44 -47.19 -2.16
CA LYS A 535 -17.71 -46.71 -3.32
C LYS A 535 -18.53 -46.95 -4.59
N ASN A 536 -18.23 -46.11 -5.57
CA ASN A 536 -18.32 -46.29 -7.02
C ASN A 536 -19.54 -45.68 -7.75
N ASP A 537 -19.16 -45.05 -8.86
CA ASP A 537 -19.95 -44.72 -10.04
C ASP A 537 -20.83 -43.45 -10.02
N SER A 538 -20.15 -42.32 -10.24
CA SER A 538 -20.56 -41.38 -11.29
C SER A 538 -19.40 -40.42 -11.63
N LYS A 539 -18.54 -40.86 -12.54
CA LYS A 539 -17.67 -39.98 -13.33
C LYS A 539 -18.55 -39.35 -14.41
N ASP A 540 -18.82 -38.06 -14.26
CA ASP A 540 -19.12 -37.06 -15.30
C ASP A 540 -20.17 -36.05 -14.82
N LYS A 541 -19.71 -35.13 -13.95
CA LYS A 541 -20.25 -33.78 -13.79
C LYS A 541 -19.12 -32.87 -13.29
N ASN A 542 -18.20 -32.53 -14.19
CA ASN A 542 -17.23 -31.44 -14.00
C ASN A 542 -17.93 -30.08 -14.09
N ILE A 543 -18.85 -29.79 -13.16
CA ILE A 543 -19.25 -28.41 -12.88
C ILE A 543 -18.27 -27.96 -11.79
N PHE A 544 -17.20 -27.28 -12.19
CA PHE A 544 -16.30 -26.63 -11.24
C PHE A 544 -17.12 -25.72 -10.35
N ASP A 545 -17.27 -26.10 -9.09
CA ASP A 545 -18.00 -25.37 -8.07
C ASP A 545 -17.13 -24.18 -7.60
N VAL A 546 -16.88 -23.23 -8.52
CA VAL A 546 -15.96 -22.10 -8.33
C VAL A 546 -16.58 -21.15 -7.31
N SER A 547 -15.97 -21.06 -6.12
CA SER A 547 -16.37 -20.09 -5.09
C SER A 547 -16.46 -18.67 -5.68
N ASN A 548 -17.49 -17.90 -5.30
CA ASN A 548 -17.65 -16.49 -5.70
C ASN A 548 -16.40 -15.64 -5.42
N LEU A 549 -15.57 -16.03 -4.45
CA LEU A 549 -14.26 -15.43 -4.20
C LEU A 549 -13.27 -15.61 -5.36
N VAL A 550 -13.23 -16.80 -5.95
CA VAL A 550 -12.35 -17.12 -7.08
C VAL A 550 -12.84 -16.39 -8.32
N VAL A 551 -14.15 -16.32 -8.54
CA VAL A 551 -14.76 -15.50 -9.60
C VAL A 551 -14.39 -14.02 -9.42
N ALA A 552 -14.52 -13.49 -8.20
CA ALA A 552 -14.13 -12.10 -7.91
C ALA A 552 -12.64 -11.86 -8.21
N LYS A 553 -11.75 -12.74 -7.76
CA LYS A 553 -10.32 -12.64 -8.09
C LYS A 553 -10.08 -12.66 -9.60
N TYR A 554 -10.75 -13.55 -10.34
CA TYR A 554 -10.64 -13.66 -11.79
C TYR A 554 -11.11 -12.40 -12.51
N VAL A 555 -12.31 -11.89 -12.17
CA VAL A 555 -12.87 -10.65 -12.74
C VAL A 555 -11.91 -9.48 -12.48
N TYR A 556 -11.41 -9.35 -11.25
CA TYR A 556 -10.45 -8.29 -10.91
C TYR A 556 -9.19 -8.36 -11.77
N LEU A 557 -8.59 -9.54 -11.92
CA LEU A 557 -7.37 -9.73 -12.71
C LEU A 557 -7.62 -9.46 -14.20
N ASN A 558 -8.75 -9.89 -14.73
CA ASN A 558 -9.12 -9.61 -16.12
C ASN A 558 -9.36 -8.12 -16.36
N CYS A 559 -9.98 -7.43 -15.40
CA CYS A 559 -10.19 -5.99 -15.46
C CYS A 559 -8.89 -5.16 -15.34
N GLN A 560 -7.78 -5.78 -14.92
CA GLN A 560 -6.46 -5.13 -14.82
C GLN A 560 -5.55 -5.40 -16.03
N LYS A 561 -5.84 -6.41 -16.85
CA LYS A 561 -5.00 -6.76 -18.00
C LYS A 561 -5.24 -5.75 -19.13
N SER A 562 -4.24 -4.90 -19.39
CA SER A 562 -4.22 -3.84 -20.43
C SER A 562 -5.34 -2.79 -20.29
N GLU A 563 -5.13 -1.62 -20.89
CA GLU A 563 -6.12 -0.53 -20.89
C GLU A 563 -7.41 -1.00 -21.57
N ILE A 564 -8.37 -1.49 -20.78
CA ILE A 564 -9.70 -1.82 -21.27
C ILE A 564 -10.27 -0.55 -21.87
N SER A 565 -10.51 -0.57 -23.18
CA SER A 565 -11.19 0.52 -23.87
C SER A 565 -12.53 0.78 -23.19
N TYR A 566 -12.92 2.06 -23.06
CA TYR A 566 -14.21 2.42 -22.45
C TYR A 566 -15.40 1.76 -23.18
N MET A 567 -15.23 1.43 -24.46
CA MET A 567 -16.22 0.70 -25.27
C MET A 567 -16.45 -0.75 -24.82
N GLU A 568 -15.50 -1.33 -24.11
CA GLU A 568 -15.58 -2.71 -23.64
C GLU A 568 -16.09 -2.82 -22.20
N ILE A 569 -16.33 -1.70 -21.51
CA ILE A 569 -16.80 -1.67 -20.13
C ILE A 569 -18.31 -1.96 -20.11
N ASP A 570 -18.73 -2.94 -19.31
CA ASP A 570 -20.15 -3.26 -19.18
C ASP A 570 -20.92 -2.10 -18.53
N VAL A 571 -21.92 -1.59 -19.26
CA VAL A 571 -22.83 -0.54 -18.76
C VAL A 571 -23.64 -1.03 -17.56
N ASN A 572 -24.13 -2.27 -17.63
CA ASN A 572 -24.87 -2.90 -16.54
C ASN A 572 -24.24 -4.26 -16.16
N PRO A 573 -23.22 -4.26 -15.29
CA PRO A 573 -22.56 -5.50 -14.87
C PRO A 573 -23.47 -6.41 -14.04
N PHE A 574 -24.57 -5.89 -13.50
CA PHE A 574 -25.50 -6.62 -12.64
C PHE A 574 -26.43 -7.57 -13.39
N SER A 575 -26.59 -7.36 -14.69
CA SER A 575 -27.49 -8.14 -15.56
C SER A 575 -26.76 -9.16 -16.44
N ASN A 576 -25.42 -9.22 -16.37
CA ASN A 576 -24.64 -10.14 -17.20
C ASN A 576 -24.87 -11.61 -16.75
N PRO A 577 -25.30 -12.53 -17.65
CA PRO A 577 -25.53 -13.92 -17.32
C PRO A 577 -24.24 -14.70 -16.98
N ASN A 578 -23.08 -14.18 -17.40
CA ASN A 578 -21.76 -14.76 -17.14
C ASN A 578 -20.91 -13.81 -16.28
N PRO A 579 -21.02 -13.87 -14.93
CA PRO A 579 -20.34 -12.96 -14.01
C PRO A 579 -18.82 -12.90 -14.17
N GLN A 580 -18.21 -13.96 -14.70
CA GLN A 580 -16.76 -14.09 -14.94
C GLN A 580 -16.26 -13.23 -16.11
N ASN A 581 -17.13 -12.89 -17.06
CA ASN A 581 -16.78 -12.15 -18.28
C ASN A 581 -17.02 -10.64 -18.14
N VAL A 582 -17.49 -10.20 -16.96
CA VAL A 582 -17.81 -8.80 -16.71
C VAL A 582 -16.54 -7.95 -16.74
N LYS A 583 -16.58 -6.87 -17.52
CA LYS A 583 -15.49 -5.89 -17.66
C LYS A 583 -15.85 -4.59 -16.93
N LEU A 584 -14.99 -4.18 -15.99
CA LEU A 584 -15.24 -3.05 -15.10
C LEU A 584 -14.09 -2.05 -15.12
N LYS A 585 -14.43 -0.78 -14.89
CA LYS A 585 -13.46 0.29 -14.67
C LYS A 585 -12.78 0.14 -13.29
N ILE A 586 -11.55 -0.39 -13.26
CA ILE A 586 -10.72 -0.41 -12.06
C ILE A 586 -9.70 0.74 -12.13
N THR A 587 -9.81 1.68 -11.19
CA THR A 587 -8.91 2.84 -11.05
C THR A 587 -8.21 2.82 -9.70
N LYS A 588 -7.22 3.72 -9.52
CA LYS A 588 -6.60 3.94 -8.20
C LYS A 588 -7.62 4.28 -7.10
N GLY A 589 -8.75 4.90 -7.46
CA GLY A 589 -9.78 5.35 -6.52
C GLY A 589 -10.67 4.24 -5.94
N ASN A 590 -10.99 3.18 -6.70
CA ASN A 590 -11.82 2.07 -6.23
C ASN A 590 -11.04 0.78 -5.94
N ASN A 591 -9.80 0.66 -6.43
CA ASN A 591 -8.97 -0.52 -6.25
C ASN A 591 -8.86 -0.95 -4.77
N SER A 592 -8.53 0.00 -3.89
CA SER A 592 -8.35 -0.29 -2.46
C SER A 592 -9.64 -0.78 -1.79
N ILE A 593 -10.80 -0.26 -2.22
CA ILE A 593 -12.12 -0.66 -1.70
C ILE A 593 -12.48 -2.07 -2.17
N ILE A 594 -12.29 -2.35 -3.46
CA ILE A 594 -12.57 -3.67 -4.06
C ILE A 594 -11.72 -4.75 -3.38
N LEU A 595 -10.41 -4.55 -3.30
CA LEU A 595 -9.50 -5.50 -2.67
C LEU A 595 -9.82 -5.71 -1.18
N LYS A 596 -10.21 -4.65 -0.47
CA LYS A 596 -10.63 -4.76 0.94
C LYS A 596 -11.91 -5.59 1.09
N ASN A 597 -12.89 -5.43 0.20
CA ASN A 597 -14.11 -6.22 0.20
C ASN A 597 -13.83 -7.72 -0.06
N ILE A 598 -13.03 -8.04 -1.08
CA ILE A 598 -12.62 -9.43 -1.39
C ILE A 598 -11.88 -10.03 -0.19
N ALA A 599 -10.92 -9.29 0.39
CA ALA A 599 -10.16 -9.75 1.55
C ALA A 599 -11.03 -10.02 2.78
N MET A 600 -12.05 -9.19 3.02
CA MET A 600 -12.98 -9.36 4.15
C MET A 600 -13.73 -10.70 4.07
N VAL A 601 -14.25 -11.03 2.88
CA VAL A 601 -14.96 -12.30 2.65
C VAL A 601 -13.97 -13.48 2.65
N ALA A 602 -12.77 -13.31 2.11
CA ALA A 602 -11.72 -14.33 2.19
C ALA A 602 -11.34 -14.67 3.64
N ILE A 603 -11.29 -13.66 4.54
CA ILE A 603 -11.08 -13.88 5.98
C ILE A 603 -12.23 -14.66 6.60
N GLN A 604 -13.49 -14.33 6.25
CA GLN A 604 -14.68 -15.03 6.75
C GLN A 604 -14.68 -16.50 6.32
N GLN A 605 -14.34 -16.77 5.05
CA GLN A 605 -14.25 -18.12 4.47
C GLN A 605 -12.92 -18.83 4.76
N ARG A 606 -12.00 -18.22 5.53
CA ARG A 606 -10.66 -18.73 5.86
C ARG A 606 -9.78 -19.07 4.65
N GLN A 607 -10.01 -18.45 3.49
CA GLN A 607 -9.18 -18.61 2.28
C GLN A 607 -7.93 -17.72 2.35
N LYS A 608 -6.85 -18.28 2.92
CA LYS A 608 -5.59 -17.56 3.20
C LYS A 608 -4.89 -17.08 1.92
N ASP A 609 -4.92 -17.87 0.86
CA ASP A 609 -4.29 -17.60 -0.43
C ASP A 609 -4.87 -16.35 -1.11
N ILE A 610 -6.20 -16.24 -1.20
CA ILE A 610 -6.87 -15.06 -1.78
C ILE A 610 -6.68 -13.84 -0.87
N PHE A 611 -6.76 -14.03 0.45
CA PHE A 611 -6.46 -12.96 1.40
C PHE A 611 -5.04 -12.40 1.23
N LEU A 612 -4.03 -13.26 1.14
CA LEU A 612 -2.64 -12.85 0.93
C LEU A 612 -2.42 -12.21 -0.43
N TRP A 613 -3.09 -12.70 -1.47
CA TRP A 613 -3.10 -12.06 -2.78
C TRP A 613 -3.64 -10.63 -2.69
N CYS A 614 -4.79 -10.40 -2.06
CA CYS A 614 -5.33 -9.05 -1.84
C CYS A 614 -4.35 -8.16 -1.06
N CYS A 615 -3.72 -8.69 -0.01
CA CYS A 615 -2.71 -7.96 0.75
C CYS A 615 -1.49 -7.59 -0.11
N SER A 616 -1.06 -8.48 -1.01
CA SER A 616 0.06 -8.21 -1.93
C SER A 616 -0.28 -7.12 -2.93
N GLU A 617 -1.51 -7.09 -3.46
CA GLU A 617 -1.96 -6.03 -4.37
C GLU A 617 -2.10 -4.69 -3.65
N LEU A 618 -2.67 -4.67 -2.44
CA LEU A 618 -2.71 -3.46 -1.60
C LEU A 618 -1.30 -2.97 -1.24
N TYR A 619 -0.37 -3.89 -1.00
CA TYR A 619 1.02 -3.56 -0.71
C TYR A 619 1.72 -2.88 -1.91
N LYS A 620 1.46 -3.34 -3.14
CA LYS A 620 1.95 -2.67 -4.37
C LYS A 620 1.42 -1.24 -4.51
N THR A 621 0.25 -0.92 -3.95
CA THR A 621 -0.30 0.45 -3.94
C THR A 621 0.33 1.38 -2.90
N GLY A 622 1.25 0.88 -2.06
CA GLY A 622 1.97 1.67 -1.06
C GLY A 622 1.53 1.44 0.39
N ILE A 623 0.58 0.54 0.67
CA ILE A 623 0.16 0.24 2.05
C ILE A 623 1.18 -0.70 2.70
N SER A 624 1.84 -0.26 3.78
CA SER A 624 2.83 -1.09 4.49
C SER A 624 2.22 -2.34 5.13
N SER A 625 3.03 -3.38 5.36
CA SER A 625 2.58 -4.63 6.00
C SER A 625 2.06 -4.39 7.42
N LYS A 626 2.70 -3.48 8.17
CA LYS A 626 2.23 -2.98 9.47
C LYS A 626 0.87 -2.29 9.32
N GLY A 627 0.71 -1.44 8.31
CA GLY A 627 -0.56 -0.83 7.91
C GLY A 627 -1.67 -1.85 7.65
N LEU A 628 -1.39 -2.91 6.88
CA LEU A 628 -2.36 -3.97 6.59
C LEU A 628 -2.76 -4.75 7.84
N LYS A 629 -1.79 -5.13 8.70
CA LYS A 629 -2.06 -5.80 9.98
C LYS A 629 -2.98 -4.94 10.87
N ALA A 630 -2.68 -3.66 10.99
CA ALA A 630 -3.45 -2.71 11.79
C ALA A 630 -4.88 -2.56 11.25
N HIS A 631 -5.03 -2.36 9.94
CA HIS A 631 -6.31 -2.18 9.27
C HIS A 631 -7.29 -3.32 9.60
N TRP A 632 -6.84 -4.57 9.42
CA TRP A 632 -7.69 -5.73 9.65
C TRP A 632 -8.03 -5.95 11.12
N ASN A 633 -7.08 -5.72 12.02
CA ASN A 633 -7.35 -5.86 13.46
C ASN A 633 -8.32 -4.81 13.96
N LEU A 634 -8.15 -3.53 13.59
CA LEU A 634 -9.10 -2.47 13.93
C LEU A 634 -10.47 -2.73 13.30
N THR A 635 -10.54 -3.23 12.07
CA THR A 635 -11.82 -3.52 11.42
C THR A 635 -12.57 -4.68 12.09
N LEU A 636 -11.87 -5.74 12.46
CA LEU A 636 -12.46 -7.00 12.93
C LEU A 636 -12.60 -7.13 14.45
N LYS A 637 -11.86 -6.36 15.24
CA LYS A 637 -11.84 -6.48 16.71
C LYS A 637 -12.26 -5.18 17.38
N HIS A 638 -13.44 -5.19 17.99
CA HIS A 638 -13.96 -4.04 18.73
C HIS A 638 -13.09 -3.70 19.96
N GLN A 639 -12.46 -4.69 20.59
CA GLN A 639 -11.55 -4.51 21.74
C GLN A 639 -10.37 -3.61 21.35
N VAL A 640 -9.76 -3.85 20.19
CA VAL A 640 -8.67 -3.01 19.68
C VAL A 640 -9.18 -1.59 19.37
N ARG A 641 -10.38 -1.44 18.80
CA ARG A 641 -10.95 -0.12 18.47
C ARG A 641 -11.34 0.74 19.67
N ARG A 642 -11.57 0.14 20.84
CA ARG A 642 -12.01 0.89 22.03
C ARG A 642 -10.85 1.52 22.80
N ASN A 643 -9.63 1.13 22.49
CA ASN A 643 -8.45 1.66 23.16
C ASN A 643 -8.05 3.02 22.58
N ASN A 644 -7.56 3.90 23.44
CA ASN A 644 -6.88 5.11 23.03
C ASN A 644 -5.40 4.76 22.80
N PHE A 645 -4.83 5.19 21.68
CA PHE A 645 -3.43 4.92 21.36
C PHE A 645 -2.62 6.19 21.52
N GLU A 646 -1.67 6.15 22.45
CA GLU A 646 -0.73 7.25 22.68
C GLU A 646 0.43 7.19 21.67
N SER A 647 0.89 5.98 21.35
CA SER A 647 2.05 5.76 20.49
C SER A 647 1.90 4.50 19.63
N ASN A 648 2.78 4.37 18.64
CA ASN A 648 2.87 3.17 17.81
C ASN A 648 3.27 1.93 18.63
N THR A 649 4.09 2.08 19.67
CA THR A 649 4.49 0.97 20.55
C THR A 649 3.33 0.48 21.41
N ASN A 650 2.53 1.41 21.94
CA ASN A 650 1.29 1.10 22.65
C ASN A 650 0.33 0.31 21.73
N PHE A 651 0.17 0.76 20.48
CA PHE A 651 -0.64 0.04 19.49
C PHE A 651 -0.15 -1.38 19.22
N ASP A 652 1.16 -1.58 19.04
CA ASP A 652 1.75 -2.89 18.78
C ASP A 652 1.56 -3.86 19.98
N ASN A 653 1.63 -3.36 21.21
CA ASN A 653 1.36 -4.13 22.43
C ASN A 653 -0.10 -4.57 22.54
N ILE A 654 -1.05 -3.70 22.18
CA ILE A 654 -2.48 -4.05 22.14
C ILE A 654 -2.78 -5.05 21.03
N LEU A 655 -2.08 -4.94 19.90
CA LEU A 655 -2.19 -5.93 18.84
C LEU A 655 -1.65 -7.28 19.31
N SER A 656 -0.53 -7.33 20.03
CA SER A 656 0.07 -8.59 20.51
C SER A 656 -0.88 -9.36 21.45
N THR A 657 -1.63 -8.67 22.29
CA THR A 657 -2.64 -9.24 23.20
C THR A 657 -3.98 -9.54 22.52
N HIS A 658 -4.62 -8.56 21.87
CA HIS A 658 -6.01 -8.68 21.40
C HIS A 658 -6.18 -8.96 19.91
N GLY A 659 -5.11 -8.88 19.12
CA GLY A 659 -5.16 -9.06 17.66
C GLY A 659 -5.57 -10.48 17.24
N LYS A 660 -6.29 -10.59 16.10
CA LYS A 660 -6.74 -11.87 15.54
C LYS A 660 -5.55 -12.74 15.14
N ARG A 661 -5.51 -13.97 15.68
CA ARG A 661 -4.50 -15.00 15.35
C ARG A 661 -4.35 -15.21 13.83
N PHE A 662 -5.45 -15.34 13.09
CA PHE A 662 -5.41 -15.53 11.63
C PHE A 662 -4.61 -14.43 10.90
N ILE A 663 -4.81 -13.17 11.28
CA ILE A 663 -4.11 -12.03 10.67
C ILE A 663 -2.63 -12.03 11.08
N LYS A 664 -2.34 -12.23 12.37
CA LYS A 664 -0.97 -12.31 12.92
C LYS A 664 -0.10 -13.36 12.21
N TYR A 665 -0.67 -14.54 11.94
CA TYR A 665 0.08 -15.64 11.31
C TYR A 665 0.11 -15.58 9.78
N SER A 666 -0.79 -14.80 9.17
CA SER A 666 -0.87 -14.72 7.71
C SER A 666 0.03 -13.64 7.14
N ILE A 667 -0.04 -12.42 7.65
CA ILE A 667 0.82 -11.32 7.20
C ILE A 667 2.11 -11.40 8.02
N LYS A 668 3.24 -11.71 7.39
CA LYS A 668 4.56 -11.66 8.04
C LYS A 668 5.24 -10.36 7.67
#